data_AF-A0A8J9YI35-F1
#
_entry.id   AF-A0A8J9YI35-F1
#
_cell.length_a   1.000
_cell.length_b   1.000
_cell.length_c   1.000
_cell.angle_alpha   90.00
_cell.angle_beta   90.00
_cell.angle_gamma   90.00
#
_symmetry.space_group_name_H-M   'P 1'
#
loop_
_entity.id
_entity.type
_entity.pdbx_description
1 polymer ?
#
loop_
_entity_poly.entity_id
_entity_poly.type
_entity_poly.pdbx_seq_one_letter_code
_entity_poly.pdbx_strand_id
1 'polypeptide(L)'
;MEYEKPGPSRVIKEEMVVENELTNKFLSGQMSFAEYSSEWYEDIEDEEDSKEVRRNDEETLQSTQIIEKNNQKKRRGIRMSPALVGLMGEANIRFARGDIEMAERMCHEIIKQLPTAAEPYQTLAQIYEHDVEKSLQFSLLAAHLGRYDAEEWWRLAAICKQLNDIKQEMICYTQAVKAEPQNLQAHMKRLEIVTTLEEINYPINSLNVSKVKCYHKIVTSLPSSEAETIMKYAKLASSLYHSSSEIEKAVEVMAAAYKKCPSLFTVEDINIYLELLISNKQYLSCIEVFVSSVGVEIEAEIQTVKNDNGEIEEQTNYLNCTIPDNMAIDLKSKLLVCFIHLGALTLVQTLLKDFLSNDVDKAGDLFMDIEEAFSSVGHYEMAIKLLEPLVQNTNFDLGAVWLKYADCLYKLGREDDAIESYYKVLKHVPQQPDARRKLFSILEKRGCIDEALNILQQDYKYVVSASLLYEQCQILKKYNKTLKYLEVGEVLFSRDLTKFRNEEELKIACRVKGVVELIYNFRSMRGESTYNEDDIQFEEETFRFTPSEEFEFFKELLHIACEHKLYCTMQRLTFYAMISRGLSSYRPTVEFYCFQACILNRDFSNALRFIKEFVIKYPGPRTYILLSYIVNSLDENTHGKFLSRLFQKDYNIVKHLFLGNNFLISGRYLVALKYFLEYHEQCREPLSALLIAVTILAMAAQRTVDKHHNLILQGIAYLFSYKKLRKCDQEAYYNLGRAFQMLSINNLAIEYYEKALACDPLATCEKHGVIDLTKETAYNLYVLYKDQSPDIARRYMLKYLVI
;
A
#
# COMPACT_ATOMS: atom_id res chain seq x y z
N MET A 1 42.21 -13.93 -6.74
CA MET A 1 41.45 -13.59 -5.51
C MET A 1 40.46 -14.71 -5.30
N GLU A 2 40.89 -15.77 -4.62
CA GLU A 2 40.02 -16.90 -4.28
C GLU A 2 39.16 -16.49 -3.08
N TYR A 3 37.84 -16.52 -3.26
CA TYR A 3 36.88 -16.37 -2.18
C TYR A 3 36.88 -17.67 -1.37
N GLU A 4 37.46 -17.65 -0.17
CA GLU A 4 37.32 -18.72 0.82
C GLU A 4 35.84 -18.88 1.18
N LYS A 5 35.22 -20.01 0.81
CA LYS A 5 33.93 -20.44 1.38
C LYS A 5 34.11 -20.59 2.90
N PRO A 6 33.22 -20.05 3.74
CA PRO A 6 33.34 -20.20 5.19
C PRO A 6 33.22 -21.67 5.57
N GLY A 7 34.25 -22.20 6.25
CA GLY A 7 34.25 -23.58 6.71
C GLY A 7 33.11 -23.87 7.71
N PRO A 8 32.67 -25.13 7.83
CA PRO A 8 31.54 -25.56 8.65
C PRO A 8 31.66 -25.20 10.15
N SER A 9 32.85 -24.83 10.63
CA SER A 9 33.09 -24.40 12.01
C SER A 9 32.63 -22.97 12.33
N ARG A 10 32.38 -22.13 11.32
CA ARG A 10 32.01 -20.71 11.51
C ARG A 10 30.48 -20.56 11.70
N VAL A 11 29.69 -21.28 10.90
CA VAL A 11 28.22 -21.35 11.00
C VAL A 11 27.78 -21.92 12.36
N ILE A 12 28.42 -22.99 12.84
CA ILE A 12 28.11 -23.60 14.15
C ILE A 12 28.37 -22.61 15.31
N LYS A 13 29.35 -21.70 15.16
CA LYS A 13 29.63 -20.69 16.18
C LYS A 13 28.61 -19.56 16.19
N GLU A 14 28.07 -19.19 15.04
CA GLU A 14 27.03 -18.15 14.93
C GLU A 14 25.69 -18.67 15.46
N GLU A 15 25.29 -19.90 15.12
CA GLU A 15 24.09 -20.57 15.67
C GLU A 15 24.14 -20.68 17.20
N MET A 16 25.29 -21.08 17.77
CA MET A 16 25.47 -21.18 19.23
C MET A 16 25.40 -19.82 19.95
N VAL A 17 25.73 -18.71 19.29
CA VAL A 17 25.66 -17.36 19.89
C VAL A 17 24.20 -16.90 19.94
N VAL A 18 23.45 -17.08 18.84
CA VAL A 18 22.02 -16.80 18.78
C VAL A 18 21.24 -17.66 19.78
N GLU A 19 21.56 -18.95 19.89
CA GLU A 19 20.93 -19.89 20.82
C GLU A 19 21.14 -19.48 22.29
N ASN A 20 22.34 -19.03 22.65
CA ASN A 20 22.61 -18.50 23.99
C ASN A 20 21.87 -17.18 24.27
N GLU A 21 21.77 -16.27 23.28
CA GLU A 21 21.08 -14.99 23.46
C GLU A 21 19.57 -15.18 23.66
N LEU A 22 18.93 -16.02 22.84
CA LEU A 22 17.50 -16.32 22.95
C LEU A 22 17.19 -17.02 24.28
N THR A 23 18.01 -18.00 24.66
CA THR A 23 17.83 -18.74 25.93
C THR A 23 17.95 -17.78 27.12
N ASN A 24 18.88 -16.83 27.08
CA ASN A 24 19.04 -15.83 28.14
C ASN A 24 17.89 -14.80 28.19
N LYS A 25 17.34 -14.38 27.04
CA LYS A 25 16.14 -13.53 26.99
C LYS A 25 14.92 -14.22 27.58
N PHE A 26 14.75 -15.51 27.33
CA PHE A 26 13.70 -16.32 27.94
C PHE A 26 13.88 -16.43 29.46
N LEU A 27 15.07 -16.81 29.92
CA LEU A 27 15.37 -16.97 31.35
C LEU A 27 15.27 -15.66 32.14
N SER A 28 15.47 -14.51 31.50
CA SER A 28 15.32 -13.18 32.14
C SER A 28 13.88 -12.66 32.14
N GLY A 29 12.92 -13.41 31.59
CA GLY A 29 11.51 -13.04 31.52
C GLY A 29 11.21 -11.92 30.52
N GLN A 30 12.16 -11.61 29.62
CA GLN A 30 11.98 -10.61 28.58
C GLN A 30 11.14 -11.12 27.41
N MET A 31 11.00 -12.45 27.28
CA MET A 31 10.18 -13.11 26.28
C MET A 31 9.46 -14.31 26.89
N SER A 32 8.23 -14.57 26.46
CA SER A 32 7.45 -15.76 26.78
C SER A 32 8.01 -16.99 26.05
N PHE A 33 7.65 -18.20 26.51
CA PHE A 33 8.08 -19.43 25.82
C PHE A 33 7.51 -19.50 24.39
N ALA A 34 6.33 -18.93 24.17
CA ALA A 34 5.72 -18.83 22.85
C ALA A 34 6.52 -17.91 21.92
N GLU A 35 7.01 -16.76 22.42
CA GLU A 35 7.88 -15.85 21.66
C GLU A 35 9.26 -16.44 21.42
N TYR A 36 9.85 -17.08 22.44
CA TYR A 36 11.09 -17.84 22.31
C TYR A 36 10.96 -18.90 21.22
N SER A 37 9.88 -19.68 21.24
CA SER A 37 9.62 -20.71 20.25
C SER A 37 9.34 -20.14 18.85
N SER A 38 8.71 -18.97 18.74
CA SER A 38 8.37 -18.38 17.43
C SER A 38 9.61 -17.80 16.74
N GLU A 39 10.43 -17.01 17.47
CA GLU A 39 11.69 -16.46 16.94
C GLU A 39 12.68 -17.56 16.54
N TRP A 40 12.59 -18.73 17.16
CA TRP A 40 13.44 -19.88 16.82
C TRP A 40 13.02 -20.64 15.56
N TYR A 41 11.71 -20.75 15.32
CA TYR A 41 11.19 -21.62 14.24
C TYR A 41 10.72 -20.86 13.00
N GLU A 42 10.53 -19.53 13.05
CA GLU A 42 10.20 -18.72 11.87
C GLU A 42 11.32 -18.68 10.82
N ASP A 43 12.60 -18.72 11.23
CA ASP A 43 13.75 -18.60 10.31
C ASP A 43 14.25 -19.95 9.72
N ILE A 44 13.88 -21.09 10.31
CA ILE A 44 14.48 -22.39 9.95
C ILE A 44 13.68 -23.16 8.88
N GLU A 45 12.36 -22.91 8.76
CA GLU A 45 11.54 -23.62 7.78
C GLU A 45 11.86 -23.26 6.32
N ASP A 46 12.35 -22.05 6.03
CA ASP A 46 12.68 -21.62 4.66
C ASP A 46 14.15 -21.93 4.27
N GLU A 47 15.05 -22.11 5.24
CA GLU A 47 16.49 -22.38 5.02
C GLU A 47 16.87 -23.87 4.87
N GLU A 48 16.09 -24.80 5.44
CA GLU A 48 16.40 -26.24 5.36
C GLU A 48 15.97 -26.87 4.03
N ASP A 49 14.81 -26.47 3.49
CA ASP A 49 14.30 -26.96 2.19
C ASP A 49 15.26 -26.55 1.06
N SER A 50 15.82 -25.33 1.12
CA SER A 50 16.81 -24.83 0.16
C SER A 50 18.21 -25.49 0.26
N LYS A 51 18.53 -26.16 1.39
CA LYS A 51 19.79 -26.92 1.58
C LYS A 51 19.67 -28.39 1.17
N GLU A 52 18.47 -29.00 1.20
CA GLU A 52 18.22 -30.31 0.59
C GLU A 52 18.24 -30.22 -0.95
N VAL A 53 17.75 -29.11 -1.53
CA VAL A 53 17.76 -28.83 -2.98
C VAL A 53 19.18 -28.86 -3.58
N ARG A 54 20.17 -28.21 -2.94
CA ARG A 54 21.56 -28.21 -3.44
C ARG A 54 22.25 -29.57 -3.41
N ARG A 55 21.73 -30.54 -2.66
CA ARG A 55 22.30 -31.89 -2.56
C ARG A 55 21.79 -32.82 -3.66
N ASN A 56 20.57 -32.62 -4.15
CA ASN A 56 20.00 -33.46 -5.19
C ASN A 56 20.56 -33.09 -6.59
N ASP A 57 20.94 -31.83 -6.81
CA ASP A 57 21.52 -31.39 -8.09
C ASP A 57 22.99 -31.87 -8.29
N GLU A 58 23.73 -32.11 -7.21
CA GLU A 58 25.12 -32.59 -7.26
C GLU A 58 25.23 -34.13 -7.45
N GLU A 59 24.13 -34.89 -7.35
CA GLU A 59 24.16 -36.36 -7.54
C GLU A 59 24.10 -36.81 -9.02
N THR A 60 23.94 -35.88 -9.97
CA THR A 60 23.86 -36.22 -11.42
C THR A 60 25.19 -36.24 -12.18
N LEU A 61 26.34 -36.04 -11.51
CA LEU A 61 27.66 -36.12 -12.15
C LEU A 61 28.71 -36.71 -11.20
N GLN A 62 28.69 -38.04 -11.03
CA GLN A 62 29.86 -38.94 -11.05
C GLN A 62 29.50 -40.31 -10.47
N SER A 63 29.16 -41.22 -11.38
CA SER A 63 29.21 -42.65 -11.13
C SER A 63 30.68 -43.10 -11.00
N THR A 64 31.19 -43.30 -9.79
CA THR A 64 32.05 -44.46 -9.41
C THR A 64 32.56 -44.35 -7.98
N GLN A 65 32.32 -45.41 -7.20
CA GLN A 65 33.05 -45.83 -5.99
C GLN A 65 33.28 -44.79 -4.89
N ILE A 66 32.45 -44.84 -3.83
CA ILE A 66 32.88 -44.93 -2.42
C ILE A 66 31.64 -45.29 -1.59
N ILE A 67 31.67 -46.45 -0.92
CA ILE A 67 30.75 -46.81 0.15
C ILE A 67 31.24 -46.09 1.41
N GLU A 68 30.73 -44.88 1.69
CA GLU A 68 30.96 -44.21 2.98
C GLU A 68 29.64 -43.75 3.61
N LYS A 69 29.21 -44.56 4.60
CA LYS A 69 28.40 -44.24 5.79
C LYS A 69 27.60 -42.93 5.73
N ASN A 70 26.30 -43.09 5.45
CA ASN A 70 25.23 -42.18 5.87
C ASN A 70 25.33 -41.86 7.37
N ASN A 71 25.85 -40.68 7.69
CA ASN A 71 25.67 -40.05 9.00
C ASN A 71 24.96 -38.72 8.78
N GLN A 72 23.63 -38.73 8.99
CA GLN A 72 22.90 -37.52 9.35
C GLN A 72 23.67 -36.82 10.49
N LYS A 73 23.83 -35.50 10.40
CA LYS A 73 24.50 -34.66 11.41
C LYS A 73 23.71 -34.72 12.73
N LYS A 74 23.90 -35.78 13.51
CA LYS A 74 23.44 -35.85 14.90
C LYS A 74 24.13 -34.71 15.66
N ARG A 75 23.35 -33.76 16.21
CA ARG A 75 23.83 -32.74 17.17
C ARG A 75 24.77 -33.44 18.16
N ARG A 76 26.07 -33.14 18.10
CA ARG A 76 27.04 -33.64 19.07
C ARG A 76 26.72 -32.93 20.39
N GLY A 77 26.08 -33.63 21.31
CA GLY A 77 25.67 -33.08 22.61
C GLY A 77 26.80 -32.27 23.25
N ILE A 78 26.48 -31.04 23.64
CA ILE A 78 27.44 -30.10 24.24
C ILE A 78 28.02 -30.77 25.49
N ARG A 79 29.35 -30.90 25.53
CA ARG A 79 30.05 -31.54 26.65
C ARG A 79 30.26 -30.52 27.77
N MET A 80 29.57 -30.70 28.89
CA MET A 80 29.80 -29.93 30.12
C MET A 80 31.25 -30.11 30.62
N SER A 81 31.81 -29.09 31.27
CA SER A 81 33.12 -29.17 31.90
C SER A 81 33.09 -30.18 33.07
N PRO A 82 34.22 -30.84 33.43
CA PRO A 82 34.24 -31.81 34.52
C PRO A 82 33.74 -31.25 35.87
N ALA A 83 33.96 -29.95 36.13
CA ALA A 83 33.46 -29.27 37.31
C ALA A 83 31.93 -29.11 37.30
N LEU A 84 31.34 -28.75 36.15
CA LEU A 84 29.89 -28.65 35.99
C LEU A 84 29.20 -30.02 36.01
N VAL A 85 29.84 -31.05 35.46
CA VAL A 85 29.35 -32.45 35.57
C VAL A 85 29.33 -32.91 37.03
N GLY A 86 30.37 -32.58 37.81
CA GLY A 86 30.41 -32.87 39.24
C GLY A 86 29.30 -32.15 40.01
N LEU A 87 29.08 -30.86 39.71
CA LEU A 87 28.02 -30.06 40.30
C LEU A 87 26.62 -30.59 39.94
N MET A 88 26.43 -31.03 38.70
CA MET A 88 25.18 -31.65 38.24
C MET A 88 24.93 -33.00 38.93
N GLY A 89 25.97 -33.82 39.08
CA GLY A 89 25.90 -35.07 39.83
C GLY A 89 25.52 -34.86 41.29
N GLU A 90 26.08 -33.84 41.94
CA GLU A 90 25.69 -33.48 43.31
C GLU A 90 24.25 -32.96 43.38
N ALA A 91 23.80 -32.14 42.42
CA ALA A 91 22.42 -31.67 42.34
C ALA A 91 21.42 -32.85 42.23
N ASN A 92 21.70 -33.82 41.36
CA ASN A 92 20.89 -35.03 41.20
C ASN A 92 20.85 -35.89 42.48
N ILE A 93 21.99 -36.02 43.19
CA ILE A 93 22.05 -36.74 44.47
C ILE A 93 21.24 -36.01 45.56
N ARG A 94 21.30 -34.68 45.60
CA ARG A 94 20.52 -33.86 46.56
C ARG A 94 19.02 -33.98 46.29
N PHE A 95 18.63 -33.96 45.02
CA PHE A 95 17.24 -34.22 44.62
C PHE A 95 16.77 -35.61 45.05
N ALA A 96 17.57 -36.66 44.79
CA ALA A 96 17.25 -38.03 45.22
C ALA A 96 17.16 -38.20 46.75
N ARG A 97 17.81 -37.32 47.52
CA ARG A 97 17.73 -37.28 48.99
C ARG A 97 16.56 -36.46 49.53
N GLY A 98 15.81 -35.76 48.67
CA GLY A 98 14.70 -34.88 49.05
C GLY A 98 15.11 -33.45 49.41
N ASP A 99 16.38 -33.06 49.23
CA ASP A 99 16.87 -31.70 49.45
C ASP A 99 16.55 -30.80 48.22
N ILE A 100 15.26 -30.59 47.95
CA ILE A 100 14.77 -29.94 46.72
C ILE A 100 15.34 -28.52 46.54
N GLU A 101 15.33 -27.69 47.60
CA GLU A 101 15.79 -26.29 47.56
C GLU A 101 17.29 -26.14 47.25
N MET A 102 18.11 -27.12 47.64
CA MET A 102 19.53 -27.10 47.29
C MET A 102 19.76 -27.61 45.87
N ALA A 103 19.06 -28.67 45.46
CA ALA A 103 19.13 -29.18 44.10
C ALA A 103 18.73 -28.12 43.06
N GLU A 104 17.66 -27.36 43.33
CA GLU A 104 17.20 -26.27 42.48
C GLU A 104 18.25 -25.17 42.31
N ARG A 105 18.82 -24.68 43.43
CA ARG A 105 19.87 -23.65 43.41
C ARG A 105 21.10 -24.09 42.61
N MET A 106 21.48 -25.36 42.74
CA MET A 106 22.60 -25.92 41.99
C MET A 106 22.29 -25.99 40.49
N CYS A 107 21.08 -26.39 40.11
CA CYS A 107 20.66 -26.41 38.69
C CYS A 107 20.65 -24.99 38.08
N HIS A 108 20.15 -23.99 38.81
CA HIS A 108 20.17 -22.58 38.35
C HIS A 108 21.60 -22.04 38.21
N GLU A 109 22.52 -22.44 39.08
CA GLU A 109 23.93 -22.02 38.99
C GLU A 109 24.62 -22.65 37.77
N ILE A 110 24.27 -23.89 37.42
CA ILE A 110 24.74 -24.53 36.18
C ILE A 110 24.19 -23.78 34.96
N ILE A 111 22.90 -23.44 34.95
CA ILE A 111 22.25 -22.72 33.85
C ILE A 111 22.89 -21.34 33.63
N LYS A 112 23.22 -20.59 34.68
CA LYS A 112 23.93 -19.31 34.55
C LYS A 112 25.28 -19.43 33.86
N GLN A 113 25.99 -20.53 34.07
CA GLN A 113 27.32 -20.75 33.52
C GLN A 113 27.26 -21.38 32.12
N LEU A 114 26.25 -22.20 31.84
CA LEU A 114 26.04 -22.83 30.55
C LEU A 114 24.52 -22.97 30.25
N PRO A 115 23.89 -21.92 29.65
CA PRO A 115 22.45 -21.90 29.40
C PRO A 115 21.95 -22.99 28.45
N THR A 116 22.84 -23.58 27.65
CA THR A 116 22.54 -24.57 26.61
C THR A 116 22.60 -26.03 27.10
N ALA A 117 22.84 -26.28 28.39
CA ALA A 117 22.86 -27.63 28.94
C ALA A 117 21.43 -28.12 29.16
N ALA A 118 21.03 -29.24 28.51
CA ALA A 118 19.70 -29.82 28.68
C ALA A 118 19.47 -30.48 30.07
N GLU A 119 20.50 -31.11 30.64
CA GLU A 119 20.38 -31.93 31.88
C GLU A 119 19.84 -31.15 33.09
N PRO A 120 20.32 -29.93 33.40
CA PRO A 120 19.77 -29.11 34.50
C PRO A 120 18.28 -28.82 34.35
N TYR A 121 17.80 -28.59 33.12
CA TYR A 121 16.39 -28.34 32.86
C TYR A 121 15.54 -29.61 33.04
N GLN A 122 16.07 -30.80 32.72
CA GLN A 122 15.39 -32.07 33.00
C GLN A 122 15.18 -32.27 34.51
N THR A 123 16.23 -32.04 35.31
CA THR A 123 16.13 -32.16 36.78
C THR A 123 15.21 -31.09 37.37
N LEU A 124 15.23 -29.86 36.85
CA LEU A 124 14.27 -28.82 37.25
C LEU A 124 12.82 -29.18 36.88
N ALA A 125 12.59 -29.76 35.71
CA ALA A 125 11.26 -30.20 35.32
C ALA A 125 10.69 -31.27 36.28
N GLN A 126 11.55 -32.18 36.76
CA GLN A 126 11.19 -33.18 37.78
C GLN A 126 10.97 -32.55 39.16
N ILE A 127 11.78 -31.58 39.56
CA ILE A 127 11.59 -30.83 40.81
C ILE A 127 10.22 -30.11 40.81
N TYR A 128 9.86 -29.52 39.68
CA TYR A 128 8.62 -28.77 39.51
C TYR A 128 7.41 -29.64 39.12
N GLU A 129 7.45 -30.97 39.29
CA GLU A 129 6.35 -31.88 38.89
C GLU A 129 4.98 -31.49 39.50
N HIS A 130 4.96 -30.83 40.66
CA HIS A 130 3.74 -30.30 41.29
C HIS A 130 3.16 -29.05 40.60
N ASP A 131 3.98 -28.31 39.85
CA ASP A 131 3.63 -27.11 39.08
C ASP A 131 3.72 -27.44 37.58
N VAL A 132 2.60 -27.93 37.04
CA VAL A 132 2.54 -28.53 35.69
C VAL A 132 2.98 -27.54 34.61
N GLU A 133 2.70 -26.24 34.75
CA GLU A 133 3.10 -25.21 33.79
C GLU A 133 4.61 -24.99 33.78
N LYS A 134 5.25 -24.87 34.96
CA LYS A 134 6.71 -24.71 35.05
C LYS A 134 7.45 -25.98 34.66
N SER A 135 6.94 -27.14 35.06
CA SER A 135 7.50 -28.44 34.67
C SER A 135 7.51 -28.60 33.14
N LEU A 136 6.41 -28.20 32.48
CA LEU A 136 6.32 -28.24 31.02
C LEU A 136 7.34 -27.29 30.36
N GLN A 137 7.45 -26.04 30.82
CA GLN A 137 8.42 -25.08 30.25
C GLN A 137 9.86 -25.58 30.34
N PHE A 138 10.28 -26.11 31.50
CA PHE A 138 11.62 -26.68 31.65
C PHE A 138 11.80 -27.95 30.83
N SER A 139 10.76 -28.78 30.69
CA SER A 139 10.84 -29.98 29.84
C SER A 139 10.94 -29.64 28.36
N LEU A 140 10.24 -28.61 27.87
CA LEU A 140 10.33 -28.16 26.49
C LEU A 140 11.72 -27.59 26.16
N LEU A 141 12.32 -26.83 27.08
CA LEU A 141 13.71 -26.36 26.96
C LEU A 141 14.70 -27.53 26.96
N ALA A 142 14.50 -28.49 27.86
CA ALA A 142 15.34 -29.68 27.93
C ALA A 142 15.29 -30.49 26.62
N ALA A 143 14.10 -30.70 26.06
CA ALA A 143 13.92 -31.42 24.80
C ALA A 143 14.52 -30.67 23.61
N HIS A 144 14.40 -29.34 23.59
CA HIS A 144 14.96 -28.51 22.53
C HIS A 144 16.50 -28.46 22.53
N LEU A 145 17.10 -28.33 23.71
CA LEU A 145 18.56 -28.32 23.90
C LEU A 145 19.18 -29.73 23.89
N GLY A 146 18.34 -30.76 23.98
CA GLY A 146 18.71 -32.17 24.00
C GLY A 146 19.04 -32.76 22.63
N ARG A 147 19.17 -34.09 22.58
CA ARG A 147 19.22 -34.83 21.31
C ARG A 147 17.80 -35.00 20.78
N TYR A 148 17.65 -35.02 19.45
CA TYR A 148 16.36 -35.33 18.81
C TYR A 148 15.87 -36.71 19.26
N ASP A 149 14.86 -36.71 20.12
CA ASP A 149 14.19 -37.88 20.64
C ASP A 149 12.69 -37.71 20.41
N ALA A 150 12.13 -38.51 19.48
CA ALA A 150 10.73 -38.38 19.10
C ALA A 150 9.80 -38.75 20.27
N GLU A 151 10.13 -39.76 21.08
CA GLU A 151 9.28 -40.22 22.18
C GLU A 151 9.09 -39.13 23.25
N GLU A 152 10.14 -38.35 23.52
CA GLU A 152 10.07 -37.23 24.45
C GLU A 152 9.19 -36.10 23.92
N TRP A 153 9.26 -35.77 22.63
CA TRP A 153 8.35 -34.81 22.00
C TRP A 153 6.89 -35.28 21.99
N TRP A 154 6.65 -36.58 21.83
CA TRP A 154 5.31 -37.18 21.98
C TRP A 154 4.77 -37.03 23.41
N ARG A 155 5.60 -37.29 24.41
CA ARG A 155 5.24 -37.11 25.83
C ARG A 155 4.88 -35.65 26.11
N LEU A 156 5.67 -34.71 25.60
CA LEU A 156 5.43 -33.27 25.79
C LEU A 156 4.18 -32.80 25.08
N ALA A 157 3.92 -33.27 23.85
CA ALA A 157 2.66 -32.98 23.14
C ALA A 157 1.43 -33.45 23.93
N ALA A 158 1.50 -34.64 24.55
CA ALA A 158 0.42 -35.15 25.39
C ALA A 158 0.17 -34.31 26.65
N ILE A 159 1.22 -33.73 27.24
CA ILE A 159 1.10 -32.80 28.39
C ILE A 159 0.51 -31.46 27.93
N CYS A 160 0.98 -30.90 26.82
CA CYS A 160 0.42 -29.67 26.23
C CYS A 160 -1.09 -29.82 25.94
N LYS A 161 -1.50 -31.00 25.45
CA LYS A 161 -2.91 -31.35 25.23
C LYS A 161 -3.73 -31.33 26.51
N GLN A 162 -3.19 -31.86 27.62
CA GLN A 162 -3.87 -31.82 28.93
C GLN A 162 -4.06 -30.40 29.46
N LEU A 163 -3.10 -29.51 29.16
CA LEU A 163 -3.16 -28.09 29.51
C LEU A 163 -3.96 -27.24 28.51
N ASN A 164 -4.46 -27.85 27.42
CA ASN A 164 -5.17 -27.17 26.34
C ASN A 164 -4.31 -26.06 25.65
N ASP A 165 -2.98 -26.21 25.64
CA ASP A 165 -2.06 -25.33 24.88
C ASP A 165 -1.82 -25.91 23.47
N ILE A 166 -2.74 -25.57 22.57
CA ILE A 166 -2.77 -26.08 21.19
C ILE A 166 -1.54 -25.62 20.39
N LYS A 167 -0.95 -24.45 20.71
CA LYS A 167 0.24 -23.94 20.00
C LYS A 167 1.47 -24.76 20.30
N GLN A 168 1.73 -24.97 21.60
CA GLN A 168 2.89 -25.76 22.01
C GLN A 168 2.74 -27.22 21.59
N GLU A 169 1.51 -27.75 21.62
CA GLU A 169 1.21 -29.09 21.07
C GLU A 169 1.61 -29.21 19.58
N MET A 170 1.27 -28.22 18.74
CA MET A 170 1.65 -28.18 17.32
C MET A 170 3.16 -28.17 17.10
N ILE A 171 3.90 -27.38 17.89
CA ILE A 171 5.37 -27.31 17.83
C ILE A 171 5.99 -28.65 18.24
N CYS A 172 5.50 -29.28 19.32
CA CYS A 172 5.99 -30.58 19.76
C CYS A 172 5.84 -31.66 18.68
N TYR A 173 4.68 -31.76 18.02
CA TYR A 173 4.51 -32.70 16.91
C TYR A 173 5.36 -32.35 15.68
N THR A 174 5.61 -31.06 15.43
CA THR A 174 6.51 -30.62 14.36
C THR A 174 7.95 -31.10 14.61
N GLN A 175 8.43 -31.00 15.86
CA GLN A 175 9.75 -31.51 16.25
C GLN A 175 9.82 -33.04 16.28
N ALA A 176 8.74 -33.72 16.69
CA ALA A 176 8.64 -35.18 16.61
C ALA A 176 8.79 -35.68 15.16
N VAL A 177 8.16 -35.00 14.20
CA VAL A 177 8.32 -35.28 12.76
C VAL A 177 9.74 -35.02 12.27
N LYS A 178 10.44 -33.98 12.77
CA LYS A 178 11.85 -33.75 12.42
C LYS A 178 12.76 -34.86 12.96
N ALA A 179 12.49 -35.36 14.17
CA ALA A 179 13.25 -36.45 14.79
C ALA A 179 13.03 -37.79 14.07
N GLU A 180 11.79 -38.09 13.69
CA GLU A 180 11.41 -39.30 12.95
C GLU A 180 10.56 -38.99 11.71
N PRO A 181 11.18 -38.62 10.57
CA PRO A 181 10.43 -38.23 9.38
C PRO A 181 9.55 -39.33 8.77
N GLN A 182 9.88 -40.60 9.01
CA GLN A 182 9.15 -41.76 8.46
C GLN A 182 7.94 -42.17 9.32
N ASN A 183 7.75 -41.58 10.50
CA ASN A 183 6.69 -41.99 11.41
C ASN A 183 5.34 -41.36 11.00
N LEU A 184 4.49 -42.16 10.34
CA LEU A 184 3.17 -41.73 9.89
C LEU A 184 2.29 -41.18 11.03
N GLN A 185 2.35 -41.76 12.23
CA GLN A 185 1.49 -41.35 13.34
C GLN A 185 1.80 -39.92 13.80
N ALA A 186 3.07 -39.51 13.79
CA ALA A 186 3.49 -38.16 14.15
C ALA A 186 2.97 -37.13 13.15
N HIS A 187 3.04 -37.45 11.86
CA HIS A 187 2.47 -36.63 10.79
C HIS A 187 0.94 -36.50 10.90
N MET A 188 0.24 -37.60 11.20
CA MET A 188 -1.22 -37.58 11.36
C MET A 188 -1.65 -36.71 12.53
N LYS A 189 -0.93 -36.79 13.67
CA LYS A 189 -1.23 -35.96 14.85
C LYS A 189 -0.94 -34.49 14.60
N ARG A 190 0.17 -34.17 13.93
CA ARG A 190 0.45 -32.79 13.51
C ARG A 190 -0.67 -32.23 12.63
N LEU A 191 -1.13 -33.01 11.66
CA LEU A 191 -2.20 -32.61 10.75
C LEU A 191 -3.52 -32.34 11.49
N GLU A 192 -3.90 -33.22 12.42
CA GLU A 192 -5.09 -33.07 13.27
C GLU A 192 -5.10 -31.73 14.00
N ILE A 193 -3.96 -31.32 14.58
CA ILE A 193 -3.84 -30.05 15.30
C ILE A 193 -3.86 -28.84 14.37
N VAL A 194 -3.26 -28.93 13.19
CA VAL A 194 -3.34 -27.84 12.20
C VAL A 194 -4.80 -27.64 11.75
N THR A 195 -5.57 -28.71 11.57
CA THR A 195 -6.99 -28.61 11.23
C THR A 195 -7.84 -28.03 12.35
N THR A 196 -7.58 -28.36 13.62
CA THR A 196 -8.34 -27.77 14.74
C THR A 196 -8.05 -26.28 14.90
N LEU A 197 -6.81 -25.84 14.65
CA LEU A 197 -6.45 -24.42 14.63
C LEU A 197 -7.16 -23.64 13.51
N GLU A 198 -7.45 -24.32 12.39
CA GLU A 198 -8.18 -23.76 11.23
C GLU A 198 -9.64 -23.53 11.59
N GLU A 199 -10.29 -24.51 12.21
CA GLU A 199 -11.69 -24.45 12.63
C GLU A 199 -11.96 -23.35 13.66
N ILE A 200 -10.97 -23.02 14.50
CA ILE A 200 -11.08 -21.99 15.55
C ILE A 200 -10.76 -20.58 15.01
N ASN A 201 -10.45 -20.42 13.71
CA ASN A 201 -10.04 -19.15 13.09
C ASN A 201 -8.92 -18.44 13.88
N TYR A 202 -7.94 -19.20 14.34
CA TYR A 202 -6.84 -18.65 15.12
C TYR A 202 -5.98 -17.71 14.23
N PRO A 203 -5.58 -16.52 14.69
CA PRO A 203 -4.88 -15.51 13.88
C PRO A 203 -3.38 -15.86 13.69
N ILE A 204 -3.11 -16.98 13.02
CA ILE A 204 -1.79 -17.30 12.47
C ILE A 204 -1.85 -16.91 10.99
N ASN A 205 -1.03 -15.92 10.61
CA ASN A 205 -0.73 -15.68 9.20
C ASN A 205 -0.21 -16.99 8.62
N SER A 206 -0.85 -17.53 7.58
CA SER A 206 -0.42 -18.74 6.84
C SER A 206 -0.85 -20.12 7.36
N LEU A 207 -2.01 -20.26 8.02
CA LEU A 207 -2.49 -21.60 8.43
C LEU A 207 -2.67 -22.58 7.24
N ASN A 208 -3.16 -22.08 6.10
CA ASN A 208 -3.23 -22.85 4.85
C ASN A 208 -1.85 -23.31 4.39
N VAL A 209 -0.82 -22.46 4.49
CA VAL A 209 0.56 -22.80 4.10
C VAL A 209 1.11 -23.90 5.01
N SER A 210 0.88 -23.82 6.33
CA SER A 210 1.29 -24.84 7.30
C SER A 210 0.70 -26.21 6.99
N LYS A 211 -0.59 -26.27 6.62
CA LYS A 211 -1.28 -27.51 6.27
C LYS A 211 -0.70 -28.15 5.01
N VAL A 212 -0.42 -27.33 3.99
CA VAL A 212 0.16 -27.80 2.73
C VAL A 212 1.60 -28.30 2.93
N LYS A 213 2.40 -27.59 3.74
CA LYS A 213 3.75 -28.05 4.15
C LYS A 213 3.70 -29.43 4.84
N CYS A 214 2.68 -29.69 5.66
CA CYS A 214 2.51 -31.02 6.27
C CYS A 214 2.30 -32.10 5.21
N TYR A 215 1.43 -31.86 4.22
CA TYR A 215 1.21 -32.80 3.11
C TYR A 215 2.48 -33.03 2.28
N HIS A 216 3.21 -31.96 1.96
CA HIS A 216 4.48 -32.04 1.26
C HIS A 216 5.47 -32.93 2.00
N LYS A 217 5.64 -32.71 3.32
CA LYS A 217 6.59 -33.51 4.11
C LYS A 217 6.21 -34.97 4.19
N ILE A 218 4.92 -35.29 4.31
CA ILE A 218 4.41 -36.67 4.28
C ILE A 218 4.81 -37.37 2.97
N VAL A 219 4.62 -36.72 1.83
CA VAL A 219 4.94 -37.30 0.50
C VAL A 219 6.43 -37.53 0.32
N THR A 220 7.26 -36.58 0.76
CA THR A 220 8.73 -36.66 0.60
C THR A 220 9.38 -37.63 1.59
N SER A 221 8.87 -37.76 2.82
CA SER A 221 9.52 -38.53 3.88
C SER A 221 9.10 -40.00 3.97
N LEU A 222 7.87 -40.35 3.58
CA LEU A 222 7.38 -41.73 3.72
C LEU A 222 8.01 -42.71 2.71
N PRO A 223 8.27 -43.97 3.10
CA PRO A 223 8.77 -45.00 2.21
C PRO A 223 7.71 -45.48 1.20
N SER A 224 8.16 -46.05 0.07
CA SER A 224 7.27 -46.56 -1.00
C SER A 224 6.29 -47.67 -0.56
N SER A 225 6.43 -48.21 0.65
CA SER A 225 5.47 -49.16 1.23
C SER A 225 4.12 -48.55 1.57
N GLU A 226 4.05 -47.23 1.81
CA GLU A 226 2.81 -46.51 2.13
C GLU A 226 2.25 -45.75 0.91
N ALA A 227 2.26 -46.42 -0.25
CA ALA A 227 1.98 -45.83 -1.54
C ALA A 227 0.58 -45.17 -1.64
N GLU A 228 -0.45 -45.75 -1.03
CA GLU A 228 -1.82 -45.20 -1.00
C GLU A 228 -1.88 -43.87 -0.22
N THR A 229 -1.18 -43.79 0.92
CA THR A 229 -1.11 -42.60 1.77
C THR A 229 -0.38 -41.47 1.05
N ILE A 230 0.75 -41.78 0.40
CA ILE A 230 1.53 -40.83 -0.40
C ILE A 230 0.65 -40.22 -1.50
N MET A 231 -0.07 -41.05 -2.27
CA MET A 231 -0.94 -40.57 -3.34
C MET A 231 -2.07 -39.66 -2.83
N LYS A 232 -2.72 -40.03 -1.72
CA LYS A 232 -3.78 -39.21 -1.12
C LYS A 232 -3.28 -37.80 -0.78
N TYR A 233 -2.14 -37.69 -0.11
CA TYR A 233 -1.60 -36.40 0.31
C TYR A 233 -0.94 -35.61 -0.82
N ALA A 234 -0.39 -36.28 -1.84
CA ALA A 234 0.12 -35.62 -3.04
C ALA A 234 -0.99 -34.86 -3.79
N LYS A 235 -2.17 -35.47 -3.96
CA LYS A 235 -3.33 -34.80 -4.60
C LYS A 235 -3.80 -33.59 -3.80
N LEU A 236 -3.93 -33.73 -2.48
CA LEU A 236 -4.34 -32.63 -1.60
C LEU A 236 -3.32 -31.49 -1.61
N ALA A 237 -2.03 -31.80 -1.49
CA ALA A 237 -0.95 -30.80 -1.56
C ALA A 237 -0.96 -30.06 -2.90
N SER A 238 -1.03 -30.80 -4.01
CA SER A 238 -1.03 -30.24 -5.36
C SER A 238 -2.21 -29.29 -5.60
N SER A 239 -3.43 -29.67 -5.19
CA SER A 239 -4.61 -28.81 -5.32
C SER A 239 -4.49 -27.50 -4.54
N LEU A 240 -3.91 -27.54 -3.34
CA LEU A 240 -3.75 -26.37 -2.49
C LEU A 240 -2.59 -25.47 -2.96
N TYR A 241 -1.44 -26.04 -3.34
CA TYR A 241 -0.33 -25.28 -3.93
C TYR A 241 -0.74 -24.61 -5.25
N HIS A 242 -1.57 -25.27 -6.06
CA HIS A 242 -2.13 -24.67 -7.26
C HIS A 242 -3.03 -23.47 -6.92
N SER A 243 -3.92 -23.61 -5.93
CA SER A 243 -4.78 -22.51 -5.46
C SER A 243 -3.99 -21.33 -4.87
N SER A 244 -2.81 -21.58 -4.31
CA SER A 244 -1.92 -20.55 -3.74
C SER A 244 -0.89 -20.01 -4.74
N SER A 245 -0.95 -20.39 -6.02
CA SER A 245 0.00 -19.99 -7.07
C SER A 245 1.47 -20.42 -6.84
N GLU A 246 1.73 -21.43 -6.01
CA GLU A 246 3.08 -21.98 -5.75
C GLU A 246 3.34 -23.23 -6.62
N ILE A 247 3.47 -23.02 -7.94
CA ILE A 247 3.53 -24.11 -8.94
C ILE A 247 4.77 -24.99 -8.78
N GLU A 248 5.94 -24.42 -8.49
CA GLU A 248 7.20 -25.16 -8.35
C GLU A 248 7.09 -26.27 -7.29
N LYS A 249 6.58 -25.94 -6.10
CA LYS A 249 6.39 -26.91 -5.00
C LYS A 249 5.32 -27.96 -5.33
N ALA A 250 4.28 -27.59 -6.08
CA ALA A 250 3.28 -28.56 -6.54
C ALA A 250 3.92 -29.63 -7.45
N VAL A 251 4.82 -29.21 -8.35
CA VAL A 251 5.59 -30.11 -9.22
C VAL A 251 6.49 -31.03 -8.40
N GLU A 252 7.21 -30.50 -7.42
CA GLU A 252 8.10 -31.30 -6.56
C GLU A 252 7.35 -32.42 -5.83
N VAL A 253 6.19 -32.11 -5.24
CA VAL A 253 5.36 -33.09 -4.54
C VAL A 253 4.87 -34.19 -5.49
N MET A 254 4.35 -33.81 -6.66
CA MET A 254 3.88 -34.79 -7.64
C MET A 254 5.02 -35.61 -8.24
N ALA A 255 6.20 -35.02 -8.48
CA ALA A 255 7.38 -35.73 -8.95
C ALA A 255 7.89 -36.75 -7.91
N ALA A 256 7.93 -36.37 -6.63
CA ALA A 256 8.29 -37.27 -5.54
C ALA A 256 7.31 -38.45 -5.41
N ALA A 257 6.01 -38.19 -5.57
CA ALA A 257 4.99 -39.24 -5.59
C ALA A 257 5.15 -40.15 -6.81
N TYR A 258 5.37 -39.59 -8.00
CA TYR A 258 5.55 -40.34 -9.24
C TYR A 258 6.79 -41.25 -9.20
N LYS A 259 7.92 -40.74 -8.69
CA LYS A 259 9.16 -41.52 -8.54
C LYS A 259 9.00 -42.72 -7.59
N LYS A 260 8.22 -42.56 -6.51
CA LYS A 260 8.02 -43.60 -5.51
C LYS A 260 6.96 -44.62 -5.90
N CYS A 261 5.90 -44.18 -6.60
CA CYS A 261 4.69 -44.97 -6.81
C CYS A 261 4.12 -44.82 -8.24
N PRO A 262 4.89 -45.08 -9.31
CA PRO A 262 4.44 -44.84 -10.68
C PRO A 262 3.24 -45.71 -11.09
N SER A 263 3.12 -46.91 -10.52
CA SER A 263 2.04 -47.87 -10.87
C SER A 263 0.66 -47.51 -10.32
N LEU A 264 0.55 -46.58 -9.37
CA LEU A 264 -0.72 -46.15 -8.77
C LEU A 264 -1.31 -44.89 -9.42
N PHE A 265 -0.58 -44.24 -10.33
CA PHE A 265 -1.07 -43.06 -11.03
C PHE A 265 -2.19 -43.46 -12.01
N THR A 266 -3.35 -42.85 -11.86
CA THR A 266 -4.42 -42.95 -12.85
C THR A 266 -4.13 -42.05 -14.05
N VAL A 267 -4.88 -42.23 -15.15
CA VAL A 267 -4.79 -41.34 -16.32
C VAL A 267 -5.09 -39.87 -15.94
N GLU A 268 -6.01 -39.66 -15.00
CA GLU A 268 -6.33 -38.32 -14.47
C GLU A 268 -5.16 -37.73 -13.66
N ASP A 269 -4.47 -38.54 -12.85
CA ASP A 269 -3.32 -38.10 -12.06
C ASP A 269 -2.13 -37.74 -12.94
N ILE A 270 -1.91 -38.52 -14.01
CA ILE A 270 -0.91 -38.21 -15.04
C ILE A 270 -1.26 -36.90 -15.72
N ASN A 271 -2.54 -36.67 -16.00
CA ASN A 271 -2.99 -35.45 -16.65
C ASN A 271 -2.70 -34.19 -15.83
N ILE A 272 -3.03 -34.22 -14.53
CA ILE A 272 -2.74 -33.12 -13.58
C ILE A 272 -1.23 -32.92 -13.47
N TYR A 273 -0.46 -34.01 -13.38
CA TYR A 273 0.99 -33.90 -13.27
C TYR A 273 1.61 -33.26 -14.53
N LEU A 274 1.15 -33.63 -15.72
CA LEU A 274 1.58 -33.03 -16.97
C LEU A 274 1.23 -31.54 -17.06
N GLU A 275 0.04 -31.12 -16.60
CA GLU A 275 -0.34 -29.70 -16.54
C GLU A 275 0.60 -28.88 -15.64
N LEU A 276 0.97 -29.42 -14.49
CA LEU A 276 1.91 -28.77 -13.57
C LEU A 276 3.30 -28.67 -14.18
N LEU A 277 3.78 -29.74 -14.84
CA LEU A 277 5.08 -29.72 -15.52
C LEU A 277 5.12 -28.73 -16.68
N ILE A 278 4.06 -28.65 -17.50
CA ILE A 278 3.93 -27.67 -18.59
C ILE A 278 3.91 -26.25 -18.03
N SER A 279 3.16 -26.01 -16.96
CA SER A 279 3.10 -24.71 -16.29
C SER A 279 4.46 -24.26 -15.75
N ASN A 280 5.27 -25.21 -15.28
CA ASN A 280 6.63 -24.98 -14.81
C ASN A 280 7.70 -25.08 -15.93
N LYS A 281 7.29 -25.16 -17.21
CA LYS A 281 8.18 -25.22 -18.39
C LYS A 281 9.15 -26.41 -18.42
N GLN A 282 8.83 -27.51 -17.75
CA GLN A 282 9.65 -28.74 -17.70
C GLN A 282 9.23 -29.73 -18.80
N TYR A 283 9.45 -29.36 -20.06
CA TYR A 283 8.93 -30.13 -21.21
C TYR A 283 9.63 -31.49 -21.41
N LEU A 284 10.91 -31.63 -21.06
CA LEU A 284 11.63 -32.90 -21.19
C LEU A 284 11.06 -33.96 -20.22
N SER A 285 10.82 -33.57 -18.96
CA SER A 285 10.18 -34.42 -17.96
C SER A 285 8.78 -34.85 -18.39
N CYS A 286 8.01 -33.98 -19.08
CA CYS A 286 6.72 -34.37 -19.66
C CYS A 286 6.88 -35.52 -20.67
N ILE A 287 7.88 -35.44 -21.55
CA ILE A 287 8.14 -36.48 -22.54
C ILE A 287 8.50 -37.81 -21.87
N GLU A 288 9.32 -37.80 -20.83
CA GLU A 288 9.63 -39.00 -20.06
C GLU A 288 8.37 -39.66 -19.46
N VAL A 289 7.45 -38.85 -18.93
CA VAL A 289 6.15 -39.34 -18.43
C VAL A 289 5.32 -39.91 -19.58
N PHE A 290 5.23 -39.25 -20.74
CA PHE A 290 4.49 -39.77 -21.91
C PHE A 290 5.03 -41.13 -22.40
N VAL A 291 6.36 -41.31 -22.41
CA VAL A 291 6.98 -42.57 -22.82
C VAL A 291 6.75 -43.67 -21.77
N SER A 292 6.91 -43.34 -20.49
CA SER A 292 6.89 -44.34 -19.40
C SER A 292 5.50 -44.76 -18.93
N SER A 293 4.52 -43.84 -18.87
CA SER A 293 3.17 -44.13 -18.34
C SER A 293 2.08 -44.18 -19.40
N VAL A 294 2.21 -43.44 -20.51
CA VAL A 294 1.19 -43.40 -21.57
C VAL A 294 1.52 -44.36 -22.73
N GLY A 295 2.78 -44.77 -22.85
CA GLY A 295 3.23 -45.72 -23.89
C GLY A 295 3.41 -45.09 -25.27
N VAL A 296 3.75 -43.80 -25.32
CA VAL A 296 4.11 -43.11 -26.56
C VAL A 296 5.51 -43.54 -26.97
N GLU A 297 5.68 -44.07 -28.19
CA GLU A 297 7.02 -44.38 -28.72
C GLU A 297 7.53 -43.19 -29.53
N ILE A 298 8.72 -42.70 -29.19
CA ILE A 298 9.34 -41.53 -29.81
C ILE A 298 10.69 -41.95 -30.37
N GLU A 299 10.87 -41.76 -31.66
CA GLU A 299 12.16 -41.91 -32.34
C GLU A 299 12.85 -40.54 -32.38
N ALA A 300 14.02 -40.44 -31.75
CA ALA A 300 14.81 -39.22 -31.73
C ALA A 300 16.29 -39.50 -32.00
N GLU A 301 16.93 -38.61 -32.76
CA GLU A 301 18.37 -38.62 -33.02
C GLU A 301 19.06 -37.54 -32.20
N ILE A 302 20.07 -37.90 -31.41
CA ILE A 302 20.88 -36.93 -30.66
C ILE A 302 22.01 -36.46 -31.58
N GLN A 303 21.99 -35.18 -31.96
CA GLN A 303 23.05 -34.56 -32.74
C GLN A 303 23.88 -33.64 -31.84
N THR A 304 25.19 -33.88 -31.76
CA THR A 304 26.11 -32.98 -31.07
C THR A 304 26.46 -31.80 -31.99
N VAL A 305 25.95 -30.62 -31.69
CA VAL A 305 26.21 -29.38 -32.42
C VAL A 305 27.17 -28.52 -31.60
N LYS A 306 28.16 -27.90 -32.25
CA LYS A 306 29.02 -26.90 -31.59
C LYS A 306 28.34 -25.53 -31.68
N ASN A 307 28.06 -24.92 -30.54
CA ASN A 307 27.54 -23.56 -30.48
C ASN A 307 28.60 -22.52 -30.87
N ASP A 308 28.15 -21.30 -31.17
CA ASP A 308 29.00 -20.15 -31.52
C ASP A 308 30.03 -19.80 -30.42
N ASN A 309 29.79 -20.25 -29.18
CA ASN A 309 30.69 -20.11 -28.02
C ASN A 309 31.74 -21.23 -27.89
N GLY A 310 31.72 -22.24 -28.76
CA GLY A 310 32.65 -23.38 -28.75
C GLY A 310 32.27 -24.54 -27.83
N GLU A 311 31.13 -24.46 -27.13
CA GLU A 311 30.57 -25.54 -26.31
C GLU A 311 29.83 -26.57 -27.18
N ILE A 312 29.93 -27.84 -26.81
CA ILE A 312 29.24 -28.95 -27.49
C ILE A 312 27.86 -29.06 -26.83
N GLU A 313 26.80 -28.74 -27.56
CA GLU A 313 25.42 -28.98 -27.14
C GLU A 313 24.84 -30.20 -27.84
N GLU A 314 24.18 -31.06 -27.06
CA GLU A 314 23.41 -32.19 -27.57
C GLU A 314 22.01 -31.69 -27.93
N GLN A 315 21.72 -31.59 -29.23
CA GLN A 315 20.39 -31.27 -29.73
C GLN A 315 19.64 -32.56 -30.08
N THR A 316 18.51 -32.78 -29.43
CA THR A 316 17.63 -33.92 -29.70
C THR A 316 16.72 -33.59 -30.87
N ASN A 317 16.89 -34.28 -31.99
CA ASN A 317 16.04 -34.15 -33.17
C ASN A 317 14.97 -35.25 -33.15
N TYR A 318 13.71 -34.87 -32.89
CA TYR A 318 12.58 -35.80 -32.84
C TYR A 318 12.08 -36.11 -34.26
N LEU A 319 12.20 -37.37 -34.69
CA LEU A 319 11.93 -37.81 -36.06
C LEU A 319 10.50 -38.35 -36.25
N ASN A 320 10.05 -39.21 -35.34
CA ASN A 320 8.76 -39.88 -35.43
C ASN A 320 8.16 -40.11 -34.05
N CYS A 321 6.83 -40.10 -33.96
CA CYS A 321 6.09 -40.36 -32.73
C CYS A 321 4.87 -41.22 -33.06
N THR A 322 4.81 -42.42 -32.49
CA THR A 322 3.62 -43.28 -32.61
C THR A 322 2.75 -43.11 -31.38
N ILE A 323 1.57 -42.55 -31.59
CA ILE A 323 0.58 -42.30 -30.54
C ILE A 323 -0.35 -43.52 -30.42
N PRO A 324 -0.60 -44.04 -29.20
CA PRO A 324 -1.58 -45.11 -29.01
C PRO A 324 -3.00 -44.71 -29.44
N ASP A 325 -3.71 -45.63 -30.11
CA ASP A 325 -5.06 -45.37 -30.68
C ASP A 325 -6.10 -44.91 -29.65
N ASN A 326 -5.94 -45.29 -28.37
CA ASN A 326 -6.89 -45.01 -27.29
C ASN A 326 -6.51 -43.79 -26.42
N MET A 327 -5.64 -42.91 -26.91
CA MET A 327 -5.20 -41.72 -26.17
C MET A 327 -6.25 -40.60 -26.22
N ALA A 328 -6.57 -40.03 -25.06
CA ALA A 328 -7.49 -38.89 -24.92
C ALA A 328 -6.97 -37.65 -25.67
N ILE A 329 -7.89 -36.85 -26.21
CA ILE A 329 -7.57 -35.65 -27.02
C ILE A 329 -6.78 -34.61 -26.19
N ASP A 330 -7.08 -34.49 -24.90
CA ASP A 330 -6.38 -33.60 -23.96
C ASP A 330 -4.91 -34.00 -23.72
N LEU A 331 -4.62 -35.31 -23.64
CA LEU A 331 -3.23 -35.75 -23.56
C LEU A 331 -2.48 -35.50 -24.88
N LYS A 332 -3.18 -35.59 -26.03
CA LYS A 332 -2.60 -35.29 -27.35
C LYS A 332 -2.27 -33.80 -27.50
N SER A 333 -3.11 -32.89 -27.01
CA SER A 333 -2.82 -31.45 -27.03
C SER A 333 -1.60 -31.13 -26.14
N LYS A 334 -1.50 -31.73 -24.95
CA LYS A 334 -0.33 -31.58 -24.06
C LYS A 334 0.96 -32.10 -24.67
N LEU A 335 0.91 -33.24 -25.37
CA LEU A 335 2.04 -33.77 -26.13
C LEU A 335 2.47 -32.82 -27.25
N LEU A 336 1.50 -32.26 -28.00
CA LEU A 336 1.76 -31.23 -29.02
C LEU A 336 2.42 -29.98 -28.42
N VAL A 337 1.91 -29.47 -27.29
CA VAL A 337 2.50 -28.34 -26.56
C VAL A 337 3.96 -28.62 -26.20
N CYS A 338 4.28 -29.82 -25.69
CA CYS A 338 5.65 -30.20 -25.38
C CYS A 338 6.55 -30.19 -26.62
N PHE A 339 6.11 -30.79 -27.73
CA PHE A 339 6.90 -30.82 -28.97
C PHE A 339 7.07 -29.44 -29.62
N ILE A 340 6.11 -28.53 -29.48
CA ILE A 340 6.23 -27.14 -29.92
C ILE A 340 7.36 -26.44 -29.16
N HIS A 341 7.38 -26.54 -27.84
CA HIS A 341 8.42 -25.93 -27.02
C HIS A 341 9.80 -26.58 -27.18
N LEU A 342 9.85 -27.88 -27.51
CA LEU A 342 11.09 -28.61 -27.82
C LEU A 342 11.58 -28.38 -29.27
N GLY A 343 10.87 -27.61 -30.09
CA GLY A 343 11.30 -27.23 -31.44
C GLY A 343 11.09 -28.30 -32.53
N ALA A 344 10.31 -29.36 -32.27
CA ALA A 344 10.06 -30.46 -33.20
C ALA A 344 9.00 -30.13 -34.27
N LEU A 345 9.20 -29.07 -35.06
CA LEU A 345 8.17 -28.49 -35.93
C LEU A 345 7.63 -29.42 -37.02
N THR A 346 8.46 -30.30 -37.58
CA THR A 346 8.08 -31.27 -38.61
C THR A 346 7.07 -32.28 -38.08
N LEU A 347 7.35 -32.82 -36.90
CA LEU A 347 6.48 -33.76 -36.19
C LEU A 347 5.19 -33.08 -35.72
N VAL A 348 5.30 -31.85 -35.22
CA VAL A 348 4.13 -31.05 -34.84
C VAL A 348 3.22 -30.86 -36.04
N GLN A 349 3.74 -30.56 -37.24
CA GLN A 349 2.90 -30.37 -38.43
C GLN A 349 2.12 -31.63 -38.85
N THR A 350 2.70 -32.83 -38.68
CA THR A 350 2.01 -34.08 -38.98
C THR A 350 0.92 -34.35 -37.94
N LEU A 351 1.26 -34.25 -36.66
CA LEU A 351 0.33 -34.49 -35.54
C LEU A 351 -0.79 -33.44 -35.48
N LEU A 352 -0.50 -32.19 -35.87
CA LEU A 352 -1.49 -31.12 -35.90
C LEU A 352 -2.55 -31.35 -36.98
N LYS A 353 -2.20 -31.93 -38.13
CA LYS A 353 -3.19 -32.26 -39.18
C LYS A 353 -4.21 -33.27 -38.67
N ASP A 354 -3.74 -34.27 -37.93
CA ASP A 354 -4.60 -35.27 -37.30
C ASP A 354 -5.46 -34.61 -36.21
N PHE A 355 -4.90 -33.70 -35.42
CA PHE A 355 -5.62 -32.96 -34.38
C PHE A 355 -6.71 -32.02 -34.93
N LEU A 356 -6.43 -31.31 -36.03
CA LEU A 356 -7.36 -30.38 -36.69
C LEU A 356 -8.60 -31.08 -37.28
N SER A 357 -8.60 -32.42 -37.39
CA SER A 357 -9.76 -33.20 -37.83
C SER A 357 -10.84 -33.36 -36.73
N ASN A 358 -10.51 -33.01 -35.48
CA ASN A 358 -11.43 -33.09 -34.35
C ASN A 358 -12.46 -31.95 -34.36
N ASP A 359 -13.62 -32.20 -33.73
CA ASP A 359 -14.72 -31.25 -33.64
C ASP A 359 -14.37 -30.04 -32.76
N VAL A 360 -14.40 -28.85 -33.35
CA VAL A 360 -14.06 -27.57 -32.70
C VAL A 360 -15.00 -27.30 -31.51
N ASP A 361 -16.26 -27.74 -31.59
CA ASP A 361 -17.25 -27.52 -30.52
C ASP A 361 -16.89 -28.21 -29.20
N LYS A 362 -16.10 -29.29 -29.24
CA LYS A 362 -15.75 -30.10 -28.05
C LYS A 362 -14.31 -29.90 -27.57
N ALA A 363 -13.45 -29.31 -28.38
CA ALA A 363 -12.02 -29.21 -28.11
C ALA A 363 -11.48 -27.78 -28.24
N GLY A 364 -12.33 -26.75 -28.33
CA GLY A 364 -11.86 -25.40 -28.61
C GLY A 364 -10.96 -24.78 -27.52
N ASP A 365 -11.07 -25.24 -26.28
CA ASP A 365 -10.09 -24.98 -25.21
C ASP A 365 -8.70 -25.56 -25.55
N LEU A 366 -8.65 -26.81 -25.99
CA LEU A 366 -7.41 -27.46 -26.40
C LEU A 366 -6.75 -26.79 -27.61
N PHE A 367 -7.55 -26.25 -28.53
CA PHE A 367 -7.02 -25.44 -29.65
C PHE A 367 -6.34 -24.17 -29.14
N MET A 368 -6.89 -23.54 -28.09
CA MET A 368 -6.32 -22.34 -27.47
C MET A 368 -5.01 -22.63 -26.72
N ASP A 369 -4.87 -23.81 -26.12
CA ASP A 369 -3.64 -24.23 -25.44
C ASP A 369 -2.50 -24.47 -26.44
N ILE A 370 -2.79 -25.14 -27.56
CA ILE A 370 -1.81 -25.40 -28.61
C ILE A 370 -1.42 -24.09 -29.31
N GLU A 371 -2.39 -23.21 -29.55
CA GLU A 371 -2.14 -21.88 -30.07
C GLU A 371 -1.21 -21.08 -29.15
N GLU A 372 -1.42 -21.12 -27.84
CA GLU A 372 -0.61 -20.39 -26.87
C GLU A 372 0.84 -20.86 -26.92
N ALA A 373 1.04 -22.16 -27.02
CA ALA A 373 2.37 -22.75 -27.22
C ALA A 373 3.02 -22.23 -28.51
N PHE A 374 2.32 -22.23 -29.65
CA PHE A 374 2.87 -21.70 -30.91
C PHE A 374 3.20 -20.20 -30.83
N SER A 375 2.32 -19.42 -30.23
CA SER A 375 2.48 -17.98 -30.04
C SER A 375 3.67 -17.64 -29.14
N SER A 376 3.93 -18.47 -28.12
CA SER A 376 5.09 -18.31 -27.22
C SER A 376 6.43 -18.61 -27.90
N VAL A 377 6.48 -19.57 -28.84
CA VAL A 377 7.67 -19.91 -29.63
C VAL A 377 7.85 -18.99 -30.83
N GLY A 378 6.82 -18.20 -31.18
CA GLY A 378 6.86 -17.20 -32.26
C GLY A 378 6.40 -17.72 -33.62
N HIS A 379 5.77 -18.89 -33.68
CA HIS A 379 5.24 -19.48 -34.92
C HIS A 379 3.80 -19.03 -35.19
N TYR A 380 3.61 -17.73 -35.41
CA TYR A 380 2.30 -17.09 -35.53
C TYR A 380 1.47 -17.58 -36.74
N GLU A 381 2.09 -18.04 -37.83
CA GLU A 381 1.35 -18.58 -38.99
C GLU A 381 0.59 -19.88 -38.67
N MET A 382 1.17 -20.72 -37.80
CA MET A 382 0.54 -21.97 -37.37
C MET A 382 -0.52 -21.71 -36.30
N ALA A 383 -0.27 -20.74 -35.41
CA ALA A 383 -1.25 -20.26 -34.44
C ALA A 383 -2.54 -19.77 -35.11
N ILE A 384 -2.43 -18.99 -36.20
CA ILE A 384 -3.61 -18.50 -36.95
C ILE A 384 -4.46 -19.64 -37.53
N LYS A 385 -3.84 -20.70 -38.05
CA LYS A 385 -4.58 -21.86 -38.59
C LYS A 385 -5.45 -22.55 -37.54
N LEU A 386 -5.06 -22.46 -36.26
CA LEU A 386 -5.85 -22.98 -35.13
C LEU A 386 -6.96 -22.01 -34.70
N LEU A 387 -6.72 -20.70 -34.80
CA LEU A 387 -7.67 -19.65 -34.42
C LEU A 387 -8.75 -19.40 -35.48
N GLU A 388 -8.46 -19.57 -36.76
CA GLU A 388 -9.43 -19.33 -37.85
C GLU A 388 -10.72 -20.16 -37.71
N PRO A 389 -10.67 -21.48 -37.43
CA PRO A 389 -11.87 -22.28 -37.14
C PRO A 389 -12.62 -21.82 -35.89
N LEU A 390 -11.91 -21.37 -34.85
CA LEU A 390 -12.51 -20.90 -33.60
C LEU A 390 -13.29 -19.60 -33.80
N VAL A 391 -12.70 -18.65 -34.52
CA VAL A 391 -13.29 -17.34 -34.82
C VAL A 391 -14.50 -17.46 -35.75
N GLN A 392 -14.52 -18.47 -36.64
CA GLN A 392 -15.65 -18.72 -37.54
C GLN A 392 -16.83 -19.44 -36.85
N ASN A 393 -16.58 -20.06 -35.70
CA ASN A 393 -17.60 -20.77 -34.95
C ASN A 393 -18.35 -19.82 -34.00
N THR A 394 -19.69 -19.85 -34.05
CA THR A 394 -20.54 -19.01 -33.20
C THR A 394 -20.43 -19.33 -31.71
N ASN A 395 -20.04 -20.56 -31.35
CA ASN A 395 -19.88 -20.97 -29.96
C ASN A 395 -18.60 -20.41 -29.31
N PHE A 396 -17.59 -20.06 -30.11
CA PHE A 396 -16.29 -19.53 -29.66
C PHE A 396 -16.09 -18.05 -30.03
N ASP A 397 -17.18 -17.31 -30.26
CA ASP A 397 -17.19 -15.85 -30.45
C ASP A 397 -16.94 -15.11 -29.11
N LEU A 398 -15.75 -15.37 -28.55
CA LEU A 398 -15.29 -14.92 -27.24
C LEU A 398 -14.19 -13.87 -27.41
N GLY A 399 -14.20 -12.83 -26.56
CA GLY A 399 -13.19 -11.76 -26.60
C GLY A 399 -11.75 -12.27 -26.44
N ALA A 400 -11.53 -13.34 -25.65
CA ALA A 400 -10.21 -13.94 -25.46
C ALA A 400 -9.64 -14.56 -26.74
N VAL A 401 -10.47 -15.24 -27.54
CA VAL A 401 -10.06 -15.84 -28.83
C VAL A 401 -9.70 -14.74 -29.83
N TRP A 402 -10.56 -13.72 -29.95
CA TRP A 402 -10.31 -12.57 -30.81
C TRP A 402 -9.05 -11.79 -30.41
N LEU A 403 -8.71 -11.73 -29.12
CA LEU A 403 -7.49 -11.08 -28.64
C LEU A 403 -6.25 -11.83 -29.15
N LYS A 404 -6.20 -13.15 -28.95
CA LYS A 404 -5.07 -13.98 -29.41
C LYS A 404 -4.95 -13.94 -30.94
N TYR A 405 -6.08 -13.91 -31.65
CA TYR A 405 -6.12 -13.77 -33.10
C TYR A 405 -5.56 -12.42 -33.57
N ALA A 406 -5.99 -11.32 -32.95
CA ALA A 406 -5.48 -9.98 -33.24
C ALA A 406 -3.97 -9.87 -32.98
N ASP A 407 -3.49 -10.49 -31.89
CA ASP A 407 -2.07 -10.53 -31.53
C ASP A 407 -1.22 -11.25 -32.56
N CYS A 408 -1.67 -12.42 -33.02
CA CYS A 408 -1.00 -13.18 -34.07
C CYS A 408 -0.95 -12.39 -35.39
N LEU A 409 -2.06 -11.78 -35.80
CA LEU A 409 -2.13 -10.95 -37.00
C LEU A 409 -1.17 -9.76 -36.94
N TYR A 410 -1.11 -9.08 -35.79
CA TYR A 410 -0.21 -7.96 -35.56
C TYR A 410 1.25 -8.40 -35.66
N LYS A 411 1.61 -9.55 -35.07
CA LYS A 411 2.97 -10.10 -35.13
C LYS A 411 3.40 -10.53 -36.54
N LEU A 412 2.46 -10.95 -37.38
CA LEU A 412 2.69 -11.26 -38.80
C LEU A 412 2.75 -10.01 -39.70
N GLY A 413 2.58 -8.81 -39.15
CA GLY A 413 2.59 -7.55 -39.90
C GLY A 413 1.28 -7.26 -40.65
N ARG A 414 0.22 -8.04 -40.43
CA ARG A 414 -1.13 -7.78 -40.96
C ARG A 414 -1.87 -6.80 -40.05
N GLU A 415 -1.38 -5.57 -40.00
CA GLU A 415 -1.86 -4.56 -39.04
C GLU A 415 -3.33 -4.16 -39.24
N ASP A 416 -3.81 -4.05 -40.48
CA ASP A 416 -5.21 -3.65 -40.76
C ASP A 416 -6.21 -4.68 -40.23
N ASP A 417 -5.95 -5.96 -40.48
CA ASP A 417 -6.79 -7.07 -39.99
C ASP A 417 -6.72 -7.18 -38.45
N ALA A 418 -5.55 -6.89 -37.87
CA ALA A 418 -5.39 -6.85 -36.41
C ALA A 418 -6.23 -5.74 -35.77
N ILE A 419 -6.27 -4.55 -36.37
CA ILE A 419 -7.11 -3.43 -35.89
C ILE A 419 -8.59 -3.82 -35.89
N GLU A 420 -9.10 -4.39 -37.00
CA GLU A 420 -10.49 -4.84 -37.07
C GLU A 420 -10.80 -5.88 -35.97
N SER A 421 -9.86 -6.80 -35.76
CA SER A 421 -9.97 -7.85 -34.74
C SER A 421 -9.95 -7.26 -33.32
N TYR A 422 -9.08 -6.29 -33.01
CA TYR A 422 -9.08 -5.58 -31.73
C TYR A 422 -10.39 -4.81 -31.50
N TYR A 423 -10.99 -4.21 -32.53
CA TYR A 423 -12.31 -3.58 -32.38
C TYR A 423 -13.42 -4.60 -32.08
N LYS A 424 -13.34 -5.82 -32.64
CA LYS A 424 -14.24 -6.92 -32.26
C LYS A 424 -14.03 -7.31 -30.80
N VAL A 425 -12.78 -7.43 -30.34
CA VAL A 425 -12.48 -7.67 -28.92
C VAL A 425 -13.18 -6.65 -28.01
N LEU A 426 -13.05 -5.36 -28.33
CA LEU A 426 -13.69 -4.28 -27.56
C LEU A 426 -15.24 -4.28 -27.67
N LYS A 427 -15.81 -4.96 -28.67
CA LYS A 427 -17.26 -5.15 -28.76
C LYS A 427 -17.76 -6.21 -27.79
N HIS A 428 -16.98 -7.27 -27.56
CA HIS A 428 -17.29 -8.31 -26.58
C HIS A 428 -16.92 -7.90 -25.15
N VAL A 429 -15.72 -7.32 -24.98
CA VAL A 429 -15.17 -6.90 -23.70
C VAL A 429 -14.70 -5.43 -23.80
N PRO A 430 -15.60 -4.45 -23.58
CA PRO A 430 -15.30 -3.04 -23.81
C PRO A 430 -14.10 -2.49 -23.04
N GLN A 431 -13.83 -3.00 -21.84
CA GLN A 431 -12.80 -2.49 -20.93
C GLN A 431 -11.48 -3.25 -20.97
N GLN A 432 -11.30 -4.23 -21.87
CA GLN A 432 -10.10 -5.09 -21.85
C GLN A 432 -8.80 -4.29 -21.99
N PRO A 433 -7.92 -4.27 -20.96
CA PRO A 433 -6.74 -3.39 -20.95
C PRO A 433 -5.75 -3.67 -22.07
N ASP A 434 -5.44 -4.95 -22.32
CA ASP A 434 -4.41 -5.34 -23.29
C ASP A 434 -4.80 -5.01 -24.74
N ALA A 435 -6.07 -5.21 -25.09
CA ALA A 435 -6.59 -4.85 -26.41
C ALA A 435 -6.44 -3.34 -26.66
N ARG A 436 -6.78 -2.52 -25.66
CA ARG A 436 -6.66 -1.05 -25.77
C ARG A 436 -5.21 -0.59 -25.85
N ARG A 437 -4.30 -1.16 -25.06
CA ARG A 437 -2.86 -0.87 -25.12
C ARG A 437 -2.28 -1.15 -26.51
N LYS A 438 -2.57 -2.34 -27.06
CA LYS A 438 -2.07 -2.75 -28.38
C LYS A 438 -2.66 -1.91 -29.49
N LEU A 439 -3.98 -1.68 -29.46
CA LEU A 439 -4.66 -0.82 -30.42
C LEU A 439 -4.14 0.63 -30.35
N PHE A 440 -3.90 1.17 -29.14
CA PHE A 440 -3.26 2.47 -28.95
C PHE A 440 -1.88 2.51 -29.61
N SER A 441 -1.02 1.52 -29.35
CA SER A 441 0.33 1.48 -29.92
C SER A 441 0.31 1.44 -31.46
N ILE A 442 -0.63 0.70 -32.05
CA ILE A 442 -0.80 0.61 -33.50
C ILE A 442 -1.27 1.97 -34.07
N LEU A 443 -2.27 2.60 -33.46
CA LEU A 443 -2.81 3.89 -33.92
C LEU A 443 -1.80 5.03 -33.72
N GLU A 444 -1.01 5.00 -32.65
CA GLU A 444 0.06 5.96 -32.39
C GLU A 444 1.13 5.90 -33.50
N LYS A 445 1.55 4.68 -33.91
CA LYS A 445 2.48 4.48 -35.03
C LYS A 445 1.94 5.01 -36.37
N ARG A 446 0.63 4.91 -36.57
CA ARG A 446 -0.06 5.45 -37.77
C ARG A 446 -0.23 6.97 -37.75
N GLY A 447 0.05 7.63 -36.63
CA GLY A 447 -0.11 9.08 -36.47
C GLY A 447 -1.55 9.53 -36.17
N CYS A 448 -2.49 8.60 -35.97
CA CYS A 448 -3.89 8.90 -35.60
C CYS A 448 -4.01 9.14 -34.09
N ILE A 449 -3.39 10.20 -33.59
CA ILE A 449 -3.21 10.45 -32.14
C ILE A 449 -4.56 10.66 -31.42
N ASP A 450 -5.49 11.42 -32.00
CA ASP A 450 -6.77 11.72 -31.33
C ASP A 450 -7.67 10.47 -31.22
N GLU A 451 -7.65 9.58 -32.22
CA GLU A 451 -8.32 8.28 -32.16
C GLU A 451 -7.66 7.37 -31.12
N ALA A 452 -6.32 7.31 -31.11
CA ALA A 452 -5.56 6.54 -30.14
C ALA A 452 -5.89 6.97 -28.69
N LEU A 453 -5.93 8.28 -28.42
CA LEU A 453 -6.29 8.82 -27.10
C LEU A 453 -7.72 8.46 -26.68
N ASN A 454 -8.66 8.39 -27.62
CA ASN A 454 -10.03 7.98 -27.33
C ASN A 454 -10.13 6.47 -27.03
N ILE A 455 -9.30 5.63 -27.64
CA ILE A 455 -9.26 4.18 -27.34
C ILE A 455 -8.84 3.88 -25.90
N LEU A 456 -7.94 4.69 -25.33
CA LEU A 456 -7.54 4.56 -23.93
C LEU A 456 -8.59 5.05 -22.93
N GLN A 457 -9.65 5.74 -23.41
CA GLN A 457 -10.69 6.23 -22.53
C GLN A 457 -11.54 5.07 -22.00
N GLN A 458 -11.68 5.03 -20.68
CA GLN A 458 -12.50 4.03 -20.00
C GLN A 458 -13.89 4.62 -19.69
N ASP A 459 -14.94 3.84 -19.93
CA ASP A 459 -16.29 4.17 -19.48
C ASP A 459 -16.44 3.83 -17.99
N TYR A 460 -16.64 4.84 -17.16
CA TYR A 460 -16.74 4.71 -15.70
C TYR A 460 -17.98 3.94 -15.21
N LYS A 461 -18.89 3.55 -16.11
CA LYS A 461 -20.01 2.65 -15.79
C LYS A 461 -19.57 1.20 -15.54
N TYR A 462 -18.45 0.80 -16.11
CA TYR A 462 -17.89 -0.53 -15.97
C TYR A 462 -16.69 -0.48 -15.00
N VAL A 463 -16.17 -1.64 -14.64
CA VAL A 463 -14.94 -1.73 -13.84
C VAL A 463 -13.77 -1.12 -14.64
N VAL A 464 -12.96 -0.31 -13.96
CA VAL A 464 -11.90 0.53 -14.53
C VAL A 464 -10.53 0.03 -14.08
N SER A 465 -9.59 -0.11 -15.01
CA SER A 465 -8.20 -0.49 -14.71
C SER A 465 -7.39 0.75 -14.31
N ALA A 466 -6.82 0.75 -13.10
CA ALA A 466 -6.01 1.86 -12.59
C ALA A 466 -4.67 1.98 -13.34
N SER A 467 -4.08 0.85 -13.72
CA SER A 467 -2.83 0.82 -14.50
C SER A 467 -3.00 1.53 -15.85
N LEU A 468 -4.11 1.25 -16.54
CA LEU A 468 -4.42 1.87 -17.83
C LEU A 468 -4.73 3.37 -17.70
N LEU A 469 -5.40 3.82 -16.61
CA LEU A 469 -5.59 5.27 -16.37
C LEU A 469 -4.26 6.00 -16.15
N TYR A 470 -3.31 5.37 -15.47
CA TYR A 470 -1.99 5.97 -15.26
C TYR A 470 -1.20 6.07 -16.56
N GLU A 471 -1.20 5.03 -17.38
CA GLU A 471 -0.63 5.06 -18.74
C GLU A 471 -1.29 6.16 -19.59
N GLN A 472 -2.62 6.26 -19.54
CA GLN A 472 -3.38 7.32 -20.21
C GLN A 472 -2.91 8.70 -19.75
N CYS A 473 -2.69 8.91 -18.45
CA CYS A 473 -2.11 10.16 -17.91
C CYS A 473 -0.72 10.45 -18.51
N GLN A 474 0.19 9.48 -18.54
CA GLN A 474 1.53 9.67 -19.12
C GLN A 474 1.47 10.07 -20.60
N ILE A 475 0.57 9.47 -21.36
CA ILE A 475 0.37 9.75 -22.78
C ILE A 475 -0.28 11.12 -22.98
N LEU A 476 -1.30 11.48 -22.20
CA LEU A 476 -1.92 12.80 -22.25
C LEU A 476 -0.92 13.91 -21.94
N LYS A 477 0.03 13.65 -21.03
CA LYS A 477 1.16 14.54 -20.74
C LYS A 477 2.11 14.68 -21.93
N LYS A 478 2.48 13.56 -22.59
CA LYS A 478 3.31 13.56 -23.81
C LYS A 478 2.71 14.42 -24.92
N TYR A 479 1.39 14.41 -25.08
CA TYR A 479 0.67 15.20 -26.09
C TYR A 479 0.12 16.54 -25.60
N ASN A 480 0.54 16.99 -24.41
CA ASN A 480 0.18 18.28 -23.81
C ASN A 480 -1.35 18.53 -23.69
N LYS A 481 -2.13 17.48 -23.45
CA LYS A 481 -3.59 17.57 -23.22
C LYS A 481 -3.87 17.74 -21.71
N THR A 482 -3.47 18.90 -21.16
CA THR A 482 -3.41 19.16 -19.70
C THR A 482 -4.76 19.06 -18.98
N LEU A 483 -5.86 19.50 -19.60
CA LEU A 483 -7.19 19.44 -18.95
C LEU A 483 -7.72 18.00 -18.84
N LYS A 484 -7.59 17.21 -19.90
CA LYS A 484 -7.94 15.78 -19.86
C LYS A 484 -7.03 15.02 -18.88
N TYR A 485 -5.75 15.38 -18.80
CA TYR A 485 -4.83 14.83 -17.80
C TYR A 485 -5.33 15.08 -16.37
N LEU A 486 -5.80 16.30 -16.09
CA LEU A 486 -6.36 16.65 -14.79
C LEU A 486 -7.61 15.82 -14.46
N GLU A 487 -8.52 15.66 -15.43
CA GLU A 487 -9.74 14.85 -15.28
C GLU A 487 -9.44 13.38 -15.00
N VAL A 488 -8.58 12.75 -15.81
CA VAL A 488 -8.19 11.34 -15.64
C VAL A 488 -7.40 11.14 -14.34
N GLY A 489 -6.51 12.07 -14.00
CA GLY A 489 -5.74 12.03 -12.76
C GLY A 489 -6.60 12.17 -11.52
N GLU A 490 -7.65 13.00 -11.57
CA GLU A 490 -8.63 13.08 -10.49
C GLU A 490 -9.37 11.75 -10.27
N VAL A 491 -9.77 11.09 -11.36
CA VAL A 491 -10.40 9.76 -11.27
C VAL A 491 -9.45 8.75 -10.65
N LEU A 492 -8.17 8.73 -11.06
CA LEU A 492 -7.17 7.83 -10.48
C LEU A 492 -7.00 8.05 -8.97
N PHE A 493 -7.01 9.30 -8.49
CA PHE A 493 -6.96 9.63 -7.06
C PHE A 493 -8.23 9.24 -6.29
N SER A 494 -9.38 9.13 -6.96
CA SER A 494 -10.64 8.74 -6.32
C SER A 494 -10.73 7.25 -5.94
N ARG A 495 -9.73 6.44 -6.34
CA ARG A 495 -9.62 5.02 -5.95
C ARG A 495 -9.58 4.82 -4.43
N ASP A 496 -8.79 5.64 -3.73
CA ASP A 496 -8.53 5.44 -2.30
C ASP A 496 -9.63 6.05 -1.40
N LEU A 497 -10.44 6.97 -1.93
CA LEU A 497 -11.69 7.41 -1.31
C LEU A 497 -12.66 7.98 -2.36
N THR A 498 -13.90 7.46 -2.35
CA THR A 498 -14.99 7.96 -3.19
C THR A 498 -15.47 9.34 -2.76
N LYS A 499 -16.02 10.10 -3.72
CA LYS A 499 -16.35 11.53 -3.62
C LYS A 499 -16.96 11.95 -2.27
N PHE A 500 -16.49 13.09 -1.74
CA PHE A 500 -17.09 13.70 -0.54
C PHE A 500 -18.55 14.08 -0.83
N ARG A 501 -19.48 13.56 -0.02
CA ARG A 501 -20.92 13.81 -0.17
C ARG A 501 -21.37 15.06 0.57
N ASN A 502 -20.71 15.36 1.68
CA ASN A 502 -21.14 16.39 2.63
C ASN A 502 -19.94 17.22 3.11
N GLU A 503 -20.20 18.49 3.48
CA GLU A 503 -19.20 19.37 4.10
C GLU A 503 -18.66 18.82 5.43
N GLU A 504 -19.45 18.01 6.14
CA GLU A 504 -19.01 17.36 7.38
C GLU A 504 -17.97 16.25 7.11
N GLU A 505 -18.05 15.54 5.97
CA GLU A 505 -17.02 14.56 5.59
C GLU A 505 -15.67 15.25 5.35
N LEU A 506 -15.69 16.43 4.72
CA LEU A 506 -14.51 17.29 4.55
C LEU A 506 -13.93 17.73 5.91
N LYS A 507 -14.79 18.07 6.87
CA LYS A 507 -14.35 18.44 8.23
C LYS A 507 -13.72 17.26 8.96
N ILE A 508 -14.25 16.04 8.80
CA ILE A 508 -13.71 14.79 9.38
C ILE A 508 -12.35 14.46 8.77
N ALA A 509 -12.23 14.52 7.43
CA ALA A 509 -10.99 14.25 6.70
C ALA A 509 -9.81 15.07 7.23
N CYS A 510 -10.07 16.34 7.57
CA CYS A 510 -9.04 17.21 8.10
C CYS A 510 -8.68 16.94 9.59
N ARG A 511 -9.50 16.21 10.39
CA ARG A 511 -9.37 16.09 11.88
C ARG A 511 -8.48 14.95 12.36
N VAL A 512 -8.50 13.81 11.68
CA VAL A 512 -7.90 12.57 12.22
C VAL A 512 -6.84 12.05 11.24
N LYS A 513 -5.96 11.15 11.70
CA LYS A 513 -5.02 10.43 10.83
C LYS A 513 -5.68 9.14 10.33
N GLY A 514 -5.55 8.81 9.03
CA GLY A 514 -6.01 7.54 8.44
C GLY A 514 -7.53 7.35 8.39
N VAL A 515 -8.24 8.16 7.61
CA VAL A 515 -9.63 8.58 7.91
C VAL A 515 -10.72 7.93 7.04
N VAL A 516 -10.38 7.01 6.13
CA VAL A 516 -11.38 6.39 5.24
C VAL A 516 -12.49 5.69 6.05
N GLU A 517 -12.10 4.88 7.04
CA GLU A 517 -13.05 4.13 7.90
C GLU A 517 -13.94 5.05 8.74
N LEU A 518 -13.43 6.21 9.19
CA LEU A 518 -14.22 7.19 9.94
C LEU A 518 -15.29 7.84 9.05
N ILE A 519 -15.00 8.06 7.78
CA ILE A 519 -15.98 8.56 6.81
C ILE A 519 -17.03 7.48 6.52
N TYR A 520 -16.63 6.23 6.35
CA TYR A 520 -17.57 5.11 6.18
C TYR A 520 -18.46 4.88 7.41
N ASN A 521 -17.90 4.98 8.61
CA ASN A 521 -18.66 4.92 9.85
C ASN A 521 -19.63 6.10 9.96
N PHE A 522 -19.22 7.30 9.56
CA PHE A 522 -20.10 8.48 9.53
C PHE A 522 -21.27 8.31 8.55
N ARG A 523 -21.03 7.74 7.37
CA ARG A 523 -22.08 7.37 6.40
C ARG A 523 -23.06 6.34 6.99
N SER A 524 -22.52 5.27 7.57
CA SER A 524 -23.31 4.22 8.22
C SER A 524 -24.17 4.75 9.37
N MET A 525 -23.64 5.65 10.22
CA MET A 525 -24.40 6.31 11.28
C MET A 525 -25.59 7.14 10.77
N ARG A 526 -25.54 7.63 9.54
CA ARG A 526 -26.65 8.36 8.91
C ARG A 526 -27.63 7.44 8.16
N GLY A 527 -27.38 6.14 8.15
CA GLY A 527 -28.13 5.17 7.35
C GLY A 527 -27.81 5.25 5.85
N GLU A 528 -26.68 5.87 5.48
CA GLU A 528 -26.21 5.93 4.11
C GLU A 528 -25.32 4.71 3.80
N SER A 529 -25.36 4.21 2.56
CA SER A 529 -24.45 3.17 2.10
C SER A 529 -23.00 3.68 2.11
N THR A 530 -22.05 2.81 2.44
CA THR A 530 -20.61 3.13 2.42
C THR A 530 -20.15 3.53 1.02
N TYR A 531 -20.69 2.84 0.01
CA TYR A 531 -20.46 3.07 -1.43
C TYR A 531 -21.71 3.67 -2.07
N ASN A 532 -21.56 4.63 -2.98
CA ASN A 532 -22.65 5.09 -3.85
C ASN A 532 -22.74 4.19 -5.10
N GLU A 533 -23.92 4.10 -5.70
CA GLU A 533 -24.09 3.46 -7.01
C GLU A 533 -23.27 4.16 -8.12
N ASP A 534 -23.03 5.48 -7.97
CA ASP A 534 -22.20 6.28 -8.88
C ASP A 534 -20.68 6.21 -8.59
N ASP A 535 -20.25 5.42 -7.60
CA ASP A 535 -18.83 5.29 -7.28
C ASP A 535 -18.13 4.43 -8.35
N ILE A 536 -16.95 4.90 -8.78
CA ILE A 536 -16.17 4.23 -9.83
C ILE A 536 -15.60 2.94 -9.26
N GLN A 537 -15.90 1.82 -9.91
CA GLN A 537 -15.36 0.52 -9.53
C GLN A 537 -14.01 0.31 -10.19
N PHE A 538 -13.02 -0.08 -9.39
CA PHE A 538 -11.67 -0.39 -9.87
C PHE A 538 -11.46 -1.90 -9.87
N GLU A 539 -10.68 -2.39 -10.82
CA GLU A 539 -10.25 -3.79 -10.85
C GLU A 539 -9.38 -4.12 -9.63
N GLU A 540 -9.44 -5.37 -9.14
CA GLU A 540 -8.54 -5.88 -8.10
C GLU A 540 -7.12 -6.08 -8.68
N GLU A 541 -6.45 -4.98 -9.02
CA GLU A 541 -5.14 -4.99 -9.68
C GLU A 541 -3.97 -4.69 -8.73
N THR A 542 -2.78 -5.13 -9.14
CA THR A 542 -1.47 -4.96 -8.49
C THR A 542 -0.95 -3.52 -8.50
N PHE A 543 -1.52 -2.61 -9.31
CA PHE A 543 -1.00 -1.26 -9.47
C PHE A 543 -1.16 -0.42 -8.20
N ARG A 544 -0.03 -0.09 -7.58
CA ARG A 544 0.06 0.83 -6.44
C ARG A 544 1.21 1.79 -6.66
N PHE A 545 0.95 3.09 -6.51
CA PHE A 545 2.00 4.08 -6.45
C PHE A 545 2.93 3.82 -5.27
N THR A 546 4.22 4.06 -5.46
CA THR A 546 5.08 4.34 -4.32
C THR A 546 4.70 5.70 -3.71
N PRO A 547 4.91 5.92 -2.40
CA PRO A 547 4.61 7.20 -1.75
C PRO A 547 5.23 8.42 -2.45
N SER A 548 6.42 8.26 -3.05
CA SER A 548 7.10 9.34 -3.77
C SER A 548 6.45 9.63 -5.12
N GLU A 549 6.10 8.59 -5.89
CA GLU A 549 5.45 8.77 -7.19
C GLU A 549 4.06 9.39 -7.05
N GLU A 550 3.30 8.95 -6.03
CA GLU A 550 1.99 9.52 -5.73
C GLU A 550 2.09 11.02 -5.40
N PHE A 551 3.12 11.41 -4.64
CA PHE A 551 3.32 12.81 -4.26
C PHE A 551 3.75 13.69 -5.44
N GLU A 552 4.62 13.21 -6.33
CA GLU A 552 4.97 13.92 -7.55
C GLU A 552 3.76 14.08 -8.48
N PHE A 553 3.01 13.00 -8.69
CA PHE A 553 1.79 13.02 -9.49
C PHE A 553 0.75 14.00 -8.93
N PHE A 554 0.56 14.01 -7.60
CA PHE A 554 -0.29 14.97 -6.90
C PHE A 554 0.12 16.43 -7.16
N LYS A 555 1.41 16.76 -7.01
CA LYS A 555 1.90 18.14 -7.26
C LYS A 555 1.66 18.58 -8.70
N GLU A 556 1.85 17.69 -9.67
CA GLU A 556 1.60 17.98 -11.08
C GLU A 556 0.13 18.34 -11.32
N LEU A 557 -0.81 17.57 -10.77
CA LEU A 557 -2.24 17.88 -10.88
C LEU A 557 -2.59 19.22 -10.24
N LEU A 558 -2.04 19.53 -9.06
CA LEU A 558 -2.26 20.82 -8.40
C LEU A 558 -1.72 21.99 -9.23
N HIS A 559 -0.55 21.82 -9.84
CA HIS A 559 0.05 22.85 -10.68
C HIS A 559 -0.85 23.16 -11.88
N ILE A 560 -1.29 22.13 -12.60
CA ILE A 560 -2.20 22.27 -13.74
C ILE A 560 -3.53 22.93 -13.30
N ALA A 561 -4.12 22.47 -12.20
CA ALA A 561 -5.35 23.07 -11.67
C ALA A 561 -5.17 24.56 -11.33
N CYS A 562 -4.01 24.94 -10.79
CA CYS A 562 -3.69 26.32 -10.45
C CYS A 562 -3.49 27.20 -11.70
N GLU A 563 -2.76 26.71 -12.72
CA GLU A 563 -2.53 27.44 -13.97
C GLU A 563 -3.85 27.74 -14.70
N HIS A 564 -4.77 26.78 -14.72
CA HIS A 564 -6.10 26.90 -15.34
C HIS A 564 -7.14 27.57 -14.43
N LYS A 565 -6.76 28.03 -13.22
CA LYS A 565 -7.64 28.67 -12.22
C LYS A 565 -8.82 27.79 -11.79
N LEU A 566 -8.67 26.46 -11.83
CA LEU A 566 -9.66 25.47 -11.39
C LEU A 566 -9.52 25.22 -9.88
N TYR A 567 -9.73 26.26 -9.08
CA TYR A 567 -9.47 26.23 -7.63
C TYR A 567 -10.37 25.27 -6.86
N CYS A 568 -11.62 25.05 -7.30
CA CYS A 568 -12.50 24.03 -6.71
C CYS A 568 -11.93 22.61 -6.87
N THR A 569 -11.41 22.28 -8.06
CA THR A 569 -10.78 21.00 -8.33
C THR A 569 -9.48 20.84 -7.55
N MET A 570 -8.66 21.89 -7.50
CA MET A 570 -7.46 21.94 -6.68
C MET A 570 -7.78 21.64 -5.20
N GLN A 571 -8.79 22.31 -4.64
CA GLN A 571 -9.20 22.10 -3.25
C GLN A 571 -9.68 20.66 -3.00
N ARG A 572 -10.49 20.11 -3.90
CA ARG A 572 -10.97 18.72 -3.82
C ARG A 572 -9.81 17.72 -3.84
N LEU A 573 -8.85 17.87 -4.76
CA LEU A 573 -7.64 17.04 -4.83
C LEU A 573 -6.81 17.11 -3.54
N THR A 574 -6.60 18.30 -2.99
CA THR A 574 -5.83 18.45 -1.73
C THR A 574 -6.50 17.73 -0.55
N PHE A 575 -7.84 17.70 -0.52
CA PHE A 575 -8.56 16.98 0.53
C PHE A 575 -8.56 15.46 0.33
N TYR A 576 -8.55 14.95 -0.91
CA TYR A 576 -8.29 13.53 -1.16
C TYR A 576 -6.90 13.12 -0.66
N ALA A 577 -5.89 13.96 -0.92
CA ALA A 577 -4.53 13.71 -0.46
C ALA A 577 -4.38 13.65 1.07
N MET A 578 -5.26 14.30 1.84
CA MET A 578 -5.26 14.19 3.31
C MET A 578 -5.68 12.80 3.82
N ILE A 579 -6.35 12.03 2.98
CA ILE A 579 -6.90 10.72 3.31
C ILE A 579 -6.03 9.58 2.77
N SER A 580 -5.33 9.80 1.65
CA SER A 580 -4.41 8.83 1.07
C SER A 580 -3.42 8.30 2.10
N ARG A 581 -3.29 6.97 2.14
CA ARG A 581 -2.31 6.29 3.00
C ARG A 581 -0.89 6.52 2.48
N GLY A 582 -0.68 6.58 1.16
CA GLY A 582 0.63 6.79 0.55
C GLY A 582 1.19 8.19 0.81
N LEU A 583 0.33 9.21 0.87
CA LEU A 583 0.72 10.60 1.13
C LEU A 583 0.86 10.94 2.62
N SER A 584 0.67 9.97 3.52
CA SER A 584 0.74 10.18 4.97
C SER A 584 2.11 10.68 5.46
N SER A 585 3.21 10.31 4.77
CA SER A 585 4.57 10.78 5.05
C SER A 585 4.79 12.26 4.69
N TYR A 586 4.08 12.77 3.68
CA TYR A 586 4.17 14.16 3.20
C TYR A 586 3.11 15.09 3.79
N ARG A 587 2.40 14.65 4.84
CA ARG A 587 1.23 15.34 5.40
C ARG A 587 1.42 16.84 5.68
N PRO A 588 2.52 17.33 6.31
CA PRO A 588 2.67 18.77 6.56
C PRO A 588 2.66 19.62 5.28
N THR A 589 3.18 19.05 4.19
CA THR A 589 3.20 19.69 2.87
C THR A 589 1.82 19.67 2.23
N VAL A 590 1.11 18.54 2.34
CA VAL A 590 -0.29 18.41 1.89
C VAL A 590 -1.21 19.39 2.62
N GLU A 591 -1.05 19.54 3.94
CA GLU A 591 -1.79 20.53 4.75
C GLU A 591 -1.54 21.96 4.25
N PHE A 592 -0.31 22.28 3.82
CA PHE A 592 0.01 23.59 3.27
C PHE A 592 -0.64 23.80 1.89
N TYR A 593 -0.68 22.78 1.04
CA TYR A 593 -1.42 22.85 -0.23
C TYR A 593 -2.94 22.97 0.00
N CYS A 594 -3.51 22.26 0.99
CA CYS A 594 -4.92 22.41 1.38
C CYS A 594 -5.21 23.87 1.75
N PHE A 595 -4.35 24.46 2.58
CA PHE A 595 -4.46 25.85 2.99
C PHE A 595 -4.43 26.82 1.80
N GLN A 596 -3.48 26.64 0.90
CA GLN A 596 -3.37 27.45 -0.32
C GLN A 596 -4.62 27.31 -1.20
N ALA A 597 -5.11 26.08 -1.42
CA ALA A 597 -6.30 25.83 -2.21
C ALA A 597 -7.55 26.47 -1.59
N CYS A 598 -7.70 26.42 -0.26
CA CYS A 598 -8.80 27.09 0.45
C CYS A 598 -8.75 28.61 0.26
N ILE A 599 -7.57 29.24 0.34
CA ILE A 599 -7.43 30.69 0.11
C ILE A 599 -7.81 31.05 -1.33
N LEU A 600 -7.29 30.31 -2.31
CA LEU A 600 -7.56 30.58 -3.72
C LEU A 600 -9.05 30.40 -4.08
N ASN A 601 -9.70 29.39 -3.48
CA ASN A 601 -11.13 29.15 -3.66
C ASN A 601 -12.03 30.04 -2.76
N ARG A 602 -11.45 30.93 -1.94
CA ARG A 602 -12.16 31.78 -0.98
C ARG A 602 -12.96 31.03 0.10
N ASP A 603 -12.55 29.80 0.43
CA ASP A 603 -13.09 29.03 1.56
C ASP A 603 -12.33 29.38 2.85
N PHE A 604 -12.65 30.54 3.41
CA PHE A 604 -11.97 31.05 4.60
C PHE A 604 -12.27 30.24 5.87
N SER A 605 -13.41 29.55 5.92
CA SER A 605 -13.80 28.69 7.05
C SER A 605 -12.82 27.54 7.24
N ASN A 606 -12.51 26.83 6.14
CA ASN A 606 -11.51 25.77 6.18
C ASN A 606 -10.08 26.33 6.22
N ALA A 607 -9.80 27.46 5.56
CA ALA A 607 -8.48 28.11 5.67
C ALA A 607 -8.13 28.50 7.12
N LEU A 608 -9.11 28.97 7.91
CA LEU A 608 -8.93 29.34 9.32
C LEU A 608 -8.41 28.16 10.15
N ARG A 609 -8.84 26.96 9.82
CA ARG A 609 -8.43 25.76 10.53
C ARG A 609 -6.94 25.48 10.35
N PHE A 610 -6.46 25.45 9.11
CA PHE A 610 -5.05 25.20 8.82
C PHE A 610 -4.15 26.31 9.37
N ILE A 611 -4.54 27.58 9.22
CA ILE A 611 -3.72 28.69 9.75
C ILE A 611 -3.63 28.67 11.28
N LYS A 612 -4.65 28.20 12.00
CA LYS A 612 -4.59 28.04 13.47
C LYS A 612 -3.46 27.10 13.88
N GLU A 613 -3.31 25.98 13.18
CA GLU A 613 -2.23 25.02 13.43
C GLU A 613 -0.87 25.56 13.01
N PHE A 614 -0.77 26.19 11.84
CA PHE A 614 0.48 26.76 11.34
C PHE A 614 1.00 27.91 12.20
N VAL A 615 0.13 28.77 12.74
CA VAL A 615 0.55 29.87 13.60
C VAL A 615 1.08 29.36 14.94
N ILE A 616 0.53 28.27 15.48
CA ILE A 616 1.05 27.63 16.69
C ILE A 616 2.43 27.01 16.41
N LYS A 617 2.58 26.33 15.27
CA LYS A 617 3.80 25.59 14.92
C LYS A 617 4.94 26.51 14.45
N TYR A 618 4.60 27.57 13.72
CA TYR A 618 5.54 28.50 13.09
C TYR A 618 5.13 29.96 13.39
N PRO A 619 5.26 30.41 14.65
CA PRO A 619 4.92 31.78 15.02
C PRO A 619 5.88 32.76 14.33
N GLY A 620 5.33 33.73 13.60
CA GLY A 620 6.15 34.75 12.93
C GLY A 620 5.32 35.76 12.14
N PRO A 621 5.94 36.84 11.64
CA PRO A 621 5.24 37.92 10.96
C PRO A 621 4.39 37.45 9.77
N ARG A 622 4.90 36.52 8.96
CA ARG A 622 4.18 36.00 7.79
C ARG A 622 2.92 35.22 8.16
N THR A 623 3.00 34.34 9.16
CA THR A 623 1.85 33.54 9.61
C THR A 623 0.82 34.42 10.33
N TYR A 624 1.26 35.45 11.07
CA TYR A 624 0.34 36.43 11.65
C TYR A 624 -0.37 37.28 10.58
N ILE A 625 0.32 37.72 9.53
CA ILE A 625 -0.32 38.45 8.43
C ILE A 625 -1.39 37.58 7.76
N LEU A 626 -1.08 36.31 7.47
CA LEU A 626 -2.03 35.37 6.89
C LEU A 626 -3.23 35.10 7.82
N LEU A 627 -2.98 34.94 9.13
CA LEU A 627 -4.03 34.80 10.13
C LEU A 627 -4.95 36.03 10.14
N SER A 628 -4.36 37.23 10.12
CA SER A 628 -5.13 38.48 10.08
C SER A 628 -5.97 38.58 8.82
N TYR A 629 -5.43 38.21 7.66
CA TYR A 629 -6.16 38.21 6.39
C TYR A 629 -7.39 37.29 6.45
N ILE A 630 -7.23 36.08 6.97
CA ILE A 630 -8.32 35.09 7.05
C ILE A 630 -9.36 35.52 8.08
N VAL A 631 -8.92 35.95 9.27
CA VAL A 631 -9.82 36.44 10.32
C VAL A 631 -10.68 37.60 9.83
N ASN A 632 -10.09 38.54 9.08
CA ASN A 632 -10.81 39.68 8.52
C ASN A 632 -11.73 39.32 7.34
N SER A 633 -11.55 38.14 6.73
CA SER A 633 -12.37 37.65 5.62
C SER A 633 -13.54 36.77 6.10
N LEU A 634 -13.67 36.56 7.41
CA LEU A 634 -14.75 35.78 8.02
C LEU A 634 -15.82 36.71 8.59
N ASP A 635 -17.08 36.37 8.34
CA ASP A 635 -18.23 37.11 8.87
C ASP A 635 -18.49 36.84 10.36
N GLU A 636 -18.07 35.68 10.88
CA GLU A 636 -18.34 35.26 12.26
C GLU A 636 -17.12 35.37 13.20
N ASN A 637 -17.33 35.98 14.37
CA ASN A 637 -16.32 36.08 15.41
C ASN A 637 -16.25 34.83 16.33
N THR A 638 -16.04 33.65 15.74
CA THR A 638 -15.91 32.37 16.48
C THR A 638 -14.48 32.11 17.01
N HIS A 639 -13.50 32.89 16.56
CA HIS A 639 -12.08 32.65 16.78
C HIS A 639 -11.51 33.39 18.01
N GLY A 640 -12.29 34.22 18.69
CA GLY A 640 -11.79 35.02 19.80
C GLY A 640 -11.19 34.22 20.97
N LYS A 641 -11.78 33.07 21.33
CA LYS A 641 -11.22 32.16 22.35
C LYS A 641 -9.86 31.59 21.92
N PHE A 642 -9.68 31.32 20.64
CA PHE A 642 -8.41 30.83 20.09
C PHE A 642 -7.34 31.91 20.19
N LEU A 643 -7.63 33.14 19.75
CA LEU A 643 -6.67 34.26 19.83
C LEU A 643 -6.22 34.53 21.27
N SER A 644 -7.15 34.51 22.24
CA SER A 644 -6.81 34.69 23.65
C SER A 644 -5.87 33.61 24.19
N ARG A 645 -6.05 32.35 23.76
CA ARG A 645 -5.15 31.25 24.14
C ARG A 645 -3.80 31.34 23.46
N LEU A 646 -3.80 31.64 22.15
CA LEU A 646 -2.59 31.76 21.34
C LEU A 646 -1.62 32.77 21.98
N PHE A 647 -2.12 33.95 22.32
CA PHE A 647 -1.30 35.01 22.90
C PHE A 647 -1.25 35.02 24.43
N GLN A 648 -1.64 33.93 25.11
CA GLN A 648 -1.65 33.88 26.58
C GLN A 648 -0.23 33.99 27.16
N LYS A 649 0.77 33.39 26.49
CA LYS A 649 2.18 33.35 26.93
C LYS A 649 3.12 34.24 26.10
N ASP A 650 2.63 34.84 25.03
CA ASP A 650 3.44 35.70 24.15
C ASP A 650 3.47 37.15 24.63
N TYR A 651 4.68 37.70 24.70
CA TYR A 651 4.96 39.12 24.97
C TYR A 651 5.10 39.94 23.69
N ASN A 652 4.72 39.38 22.54
CA ASN A 652 4.85 40.04 21.25
C ASN A 652 3.87 41.21 21.13
N ILE A 653 4.33 42.35 20.61
CA ILE A 653 3.52 43.55 20.37
C ILE A 653 2.26 43.26 19.55
N VAL A 654 2.35 42.29 18.64
CA VAL A 654 1.27 41.81 17.75
C VAL A 654 0.05 41.29 18.53
N LYS A 655 0.24 40.79 19.75
CA LYS A 655 -0.85 40.37 20.65
C LYS A 655 -1.88 41.47 20.86
N HIS A 656 -1.41 42.70 21.10
CA HIS A 656 -2.28 43.83 21.39
C HIS A 656 -3.17 44.17 20.19
N LEU A 657 -2.65 44.02 18.96
CA LEU A 657 -3.42 44.21 17.74
C LEU A 657 -4.51 43.13 17.58
N PHE A 658 -4.18 41.85 17.74
CA PHE A 658 -5.17 40.78 17.57
C PHE A 658 -6.25 40.81 18.66
N LEU A 659 -5.85 40.91 19.93
CA LEU A 659 -6.81 40.92 21.04
C LEU A 659 -7.61 42.21 21.06
N GLY A 660 -6.98 43.35 20.83
CA GLY A 660 -7.65 44.64 20.74
C GLY A 660 -8.72 44.65 19.66
N ASN A 661 -8.40 44.22 18.43
CA ASN A 661 -9.37 44.16 17.33
C ASN A 661 -10.50 43.17 17.60
N ASN A 662 -10.21 42.00 18.15
CA ASN A 662 -11.24 41.03 18.53
C ASN A 662 -12.22 41.60 19.57
N PHE A 663 -11.73 42.29 20.61
CA PHE A 663 -12.58 42.94 21.60
C PHE A 663 -13.34 44.14 21.04
N LEU A 664 -12.75 44.89 20.09
CA LEU A 664 -13.39 46.00 19.38
C LEU A 664 -14.61 45.49 18.59
N ILE A 665 -14.44 44.43 17.79
CA ILE A 665 -15.53 43.79 17.03
C ILE A 665 -16.60 43.22 17.97
N SER A 666 -16.19 42.66 19.12
CA SER A 666 -17.10 42.14 20.14
C SER A 666 -17.86 43.23 20.93
N GLY A 667 -17.64 44.52 20.65
CA GLY A 667 -18.25 45.64 21.36
C GLY A 667 -17.71 45.89 22.78
N ARG A 668 -16.62 45.23 23.17
CA ARG A 668 -15.98 45.38 24.49
C ARG A 668 -14.90 46.47 24.47
N TYR A 669 -15.33 47.68 24.19
CA TYR A 669 -14.42 48.79 23.85
C TYR A 669 -13.42 49.19 24.93
N LEU A 670 -13.80 49.16 26.22
CA LEU A 670 -12.86 49.48 27.31
C LEU A 670 -11.67 48.52 27.35
N VAL A 671 -11.92 47.24 27.10
CA VAL A 671 -10.87 46.21 27.06
C VAL A 671 -10.03 46.38 25.80
N ALA A 672 -10.67 46.63 24.65
CA ALA A 672 -9.96 46.92 23.40
C ALA A 672 -9.04 48.14 23.53
N LEU A 673 -9.52 49.21 24.15
CA LEU A 673 -8.78 50.45 24.38
C LEU A 673 -7.53 50.20 25.23
N LYS A 674 -7.63 49.37 26.28
CA LYS A 674 -6.46 48.99 27.09
C LYS A 674 -5.35 48.39 26.21
N TYR A 675 -5.69 47.41 25.37
CA TYR A 675 -4.72 46.78 24.47
C TYR A 675 -4.12 47.78 23.47
N PHE A 676 -4.94 48.66 22.88
CA PHE A 676 -4.44 49.65 21.92
C PHE A 676 -3.58 50.74 22.56
N LEU A 677 -3.83 51.10 23.82
CA LEU A 677 -2.96 52.00 24.58
C LEU A 677 -1.59 51.35 24.85
N GLU A 678 -1.58 50.09 25.31
CA GLU A 678 -0.34 49.31 25.48
C GLU A 678 0.44 49.18 24.15
N TYR A 679 -0.25 48.98 23.02
CA TYR A 679 0.35 48.98 21.69
C TYR A 679 0.95 50.35 21.32
N HIS A 680 0.21 51.43 21.59
CA HIS A 680 0.63 52.80 21.28
C HIS A 680 1.87 53.22 22.07
N GLU A 681 1.97 52.83 23.34
CA GLU A 681 3.15 53.11 24.17
C GLU A 681 4.43 52.52 23.58
N GLN A 682 4.33 51.36 22.91
CA GLN A 682 5.47 50.65 22.33
C GLN A 682 5.84 51.14 20.92
N CYS A 683 4.86 51.33 20.03
CA CYS A 683 5.13 51.64 18.61
C CYS A 683 5.00 53.13 18.24
N ARG A 684 4.00 53.83 18.78
CA ARG A 684 3.58 55.20 18.38
C ARG A 684 3.38 55.40 16.87
N GLU A 685 2.92 54.37 16.17
CA GLU A 685 2.63 54.41 14.72
C GLU A 685 1.28 55.05 14.40
N PRO A 686 1.03 55.51 13.14
CA PRO A 686 -0.27 56.05 12.75
C PRO A 686 -1.43 55.10 13.07
N LEU A 687 -1.29 53.80 12.77
CA LEU A 687 -2.32 52.81 13.03
C LEU A 687 -2.71 52.73 14.51
N SER A 688 -1.74 52.85 15.42
CA SER A 688 -2.00 52.84 16.86
C SER A 688 -2.89 54.01 17.29
N ALA A 689 -2.62 55.22 16.79
CA ALA A 689 -3.42 56.41 17.07
C ALA A 689 -4.83 56.30 16.47
N LEU A 690 -4.94 55.73 15.26
CA LEU A 690 -6.22 55.51 14.60
C LEU A 690 -7.10 54.51 15.37
N LEU A 691 -6.54 53.37 15.80
CA LEU A 691 -7.28 52.34 16.55
C LEU A 691 -7.79 52.87 17.89
N ILE A 692 -6.97 53.64 18.61
CA ILE A 692 -7.40 54.33 19.84
C ILE A 692 -8.56 55.27 19.55
N ALA A 693 -8.41 56.13 18.52
CA ALA A 693 -9.42 57.12 18.20
C ALA A 693 -10.76 56.48 17.80
N VAL A 694 -10.74 55.46 16.93
CA VAL A 694 -11.92 54.72 16.51
C VAL A 694 -12.60 54.06 17.70
N THR A 695 -11.83 53.46 18.61
CA THR A 695 -12.39 52.80 19.80
C THR A 695 -13.07 53.81 20.73
N ILE A 696 -12.44 54.95 21.00
CA ILE A 696 -13.02 56.01 21.85
C ILE A 696 -14.28 56.62 21.20
N LEU A 697 -14.26 56.85 19.90
CA LEU A 697 -15.41 57.40 19.18
C LEU A 697 -16.57 56.39 19.11
N ALA A 698 -16.28 55.09 18.97
CA ALA A 698 -17.28 54.03 19.06
C ALA A 698 -17.89 53.93 20.47
N MET A 699 -17.08 54.11 21.53
CA MET A 699 -17.58 54.22 22.91
C MET A 699 -18.49 55.44 23.09
N ALA A 700 -18.10 56.59 22.54
CA ALA A 700 -18.92 57.79 22.60
C ALA A 700 -20.28 57.52 21.93
N ALA A 701 -20.33 56.85 20.79
CA ALA A 701 -21.59 56.55 20.11
C ALA A 701 -22.58 55.66 20.91
N GLN A 702 -22.16 55.04 22.03
CA GLN A 702 -23.06 54.29 22.91
C GLN A 702 -23.94 55.21 23.76
N ARG A 703 -25.24 54.90 23.85
CA ARG A 703 -26.25 55.71 24.58
C ARG A 703 -26.05 55.80 26.10
N THR A 704 -25.12 55.06 26.68
CA THR A 704 -25.03 54.79 28.13
C THR A 704 -23.90 55.53 28.85
N VAL A 705 -23.24 56.52 28.22
CA VAL A 705 -22.05 57.16 28.78
C VAL A 705 -22.28 58.64 29.14
N ASP A 706 -22.29 58.96 30.43
CA ASP A 706 -22.56 60.31 30.97
C ASP A 706 -21.50 61.36 30.56
N LYS A 707 -20.28 60.93 30.20
CA LYS A 707 -19.15 61.80 29.79
C LYS A 707 -18.90 61.79 28.27
N HIS A 708 -19.97 61.69 27.48
CA HIS A 708 -19.93 61.56 26.03
C HIS A 708 -19.05 62.61 25.32
N HIS A 709 -19.21 63.90 25.66
CA HIS A 709 -18.45 64.99 25.02
C HIS A 709 -16.93 64.92 25.26
N ASN A 710 -16.51 64.48 26.46
CA ASN A 710 -15.09 64.34 26.77
C ASN A 710 -14.45 63.20 25.96
N LEU A 711 -15.17 62.11 25.73
CA LEU A 711 -14.70 61.02 24.88
C LEU A 711 -14.59 61.48 23.42
N ILE A 712 -15.56 62.23 22.90
CA ILE A 712 -15.47 62.79 21.55
C ILE A 712 -14.21 63.66 21.40
N LEU A 713 -13.96 64.56 22.35
CA LEU A 713 -12.76 65.42 22.33
C LEU A 713 -11.47 64.59 22.33
N GLN A 714 -11.39 63.54 23.16
CA GLN A 714 -10.23 62.64 23.20
C GLN A 714 -10.06 61.86 21.88
N GLY A 715 -11.15 61.32 21.33
CA GLY A 715 -11.14 60.58 20.07
C GLY A 715 -10.69 61.45 18.90
N ILE A 716 -11.21 62.68 18.81
CA ILE A 716 -10.78 63.66 17.80
C ILE A 716 -9.32 64.05 17.99
N ALA A 717 -8.84 64.23 19.23
CA ALA A 717 -7.44 64.53 19.50
C ALA A 717 -6.51 63.43 18.98
N TYR A 718 -6.86 62.15 19.20
CA TYR A 718 -6.10 61.03 18.65
C TYR A 718 -6.22 60.92 17.11
N LEU A 719 -7.34 61.29 16.49
CA LEU A 719 -7.44 61.40 15.02
C LEU A 719 -6.53 62.48 14.45
N PHE A 720 -6.39 63.63 15.11
CA PHE A 720 -5.43 64.65 14.69
C PHE A 720 -3.98 64.20 14.90
N SER A 721 -3.70 63.45 15.96
CA SER A 721 -2.40 62.78 16.13
C SER A 721 -2.15 61.77 15.01
N TYR A 722 -3.16 60.97 14.63
CA TYR A 722 -3.10 60.07 13.48
C TYR A 722 -2.75 60.83 12.20
N LYS A 723 -3.45 61.93 11.91
CA LYS A 723 -3.15 62.77 10.74
C LYS A 723 -1.72 63.30 10.76
N LYS A 724 -1.21 63.77 11.91
CA LYS A 724 0.16 64.26 12.03
C LYS A 724 1.21 63.17 11.78
N LEU A 725 0.92 61.94 12.19
CA LEU A 725 1.83 60.79 12.03
C LEU A 725 1.73 60.17 10.63
N ARG A 726 0.55 60.23 9.99
CA ARG A 726 0.31 59.65 8.67
C ARG A 726 0.89 60.58 7.60
N LYS A 727 1.72 60.02 6.72
CA LYS A 727 2.31 60.77 5.59
C LYS A 727 1.34 61.00 4.42
N CYS A 728 0.25 60.24 4.38
CA CYS A 728 -0.75 60.33 3.33
C CYS A 728 -1.92 61.21 3.76
N ASP A 729 -2.07 62.35 3.09
CA ASP A 729 -3.15 63.30 3.34
C ASP A 729 -4.51 62.80 2.84
N GLN A 730 -4.59 62.12 1.69
CA GLN A 730 -5.85 61.60 1.12
C GLN A 730 -6.58 60.69 2.12
N GLU A 731 -5.87 59.69 2.66
CA GLU A 731 -6.40 58.77 3.68
C GLU A 731 -6.77 59.48 4.98
N ALA A 732 -5.91 60.39 5.45
CA ALA A 732 -6.13 61.09 6.70
C ALA A 732 -7.37 61.99 6.64
N TYR A 733 -7.56 62.72 5.53
CA TYR A 733 -8.74 63.55 5.29
C TYR A 733 -10.00 62.71 5.13
N TYR A 734 -9.94 61.60 4.38
CA TYR A 734 -11.07 60.68 4.27
C TYR A 734 -11.52 60.14 5.64
N ASN A 735 -10.59 59.67 6.45
CA ASN A 735 -10.90 59.13 7.79
C ASN A 735 -11.43 60.20 8.75
N LEU A 736 -10.94 61.45 8.67
CA LEU A 736 -11.50 62.59 9.40
C LEU A 736 -12.94 62.88 8.95
N GLY A 737 -13.19 62.91 7.64
CA GLY A 737 -14.54 63.08 7.08
C GLY A 737 -15.50 62.01 7.59
N ARG A 738 -15.07 60.74 7.61
CA ARG A 738 -15.84 59.62 8.18
C ARG A 738 -16.16 59.80 9.65
N ALA A 739 -15.21 60.27 10.45
CA ALA A 739 -15.42 60.52 11.87
C ALA A 739 -16.45 61.64 12.11
N PHE A 740 -16.37 62.75 11.37
CA PHE A 740 -17.35 63.84 11.49
C PHE A 740 -18.73 63.44 10.98
N GLN A 741 -18.80 62.65 9.91
CA GLN A 741 -20.06 62.09 9.41
C GLN A 741 -20.70 61.16 10.45
N MET A 742 -19.90 60.35 11.16
CA MET A 742 -20.40 59.48 12.24
C MET A 742 -20.98 60.29 13.41
N LEU A 743 -20.43 61.48 13.69
CA LEU A 743 -20.92 62.41 14.70
C LEU A 743 -22.07 63.32 14.19
N SER A 744 -22.55 63.10 12.98
CA SER A 744 -23.57 63.91 12.30
C SER A 744 -23.17 65.39 12.10
N ILE A 745 -21.87 65.71 12.10
CA ILE A 745 -21.35 67.05 11.82
C ILE A 745 -21.05 67.16 10.31
N ASN A 746 -22.13 67.14 9.52
CA ASN A 746 -22.05 66.95 8.07
C ASN A 746 -21.26 68.05 7.34
N ASN A 747 -21.32 69.31 7.80
CA ASN A 747 -20.59 70.41 7.18
C ASN A 747 -19.06 70.18 7.22
N LEU A 748 -18.54 69.71 8.34
CA LEU A 748 -17.12 69.36 8.47
C LEU A 748 -16.79 68.09 7.68
N ALA A 749 -17.70 67.10 7.67
CA ALA A 749 -17.51 65.89 6.89
C ALA A 749 -17.34 66.20 5.39
N ILE A 750 -18.18 67.08 4.84
CA ILE A 750 -18.10 67.56 3.45
C ILE A 750 -16.74 68.24 3.21
N GLU A 751 -16.35 69.20 4.05
CA GLU A 751 -15.08 69.92 3.90
C GLU A 751 -13.88 68.96 3.85
N TYR A 752 -13.86 67.96 4.72
CA TYR A 752 -12.78 66.97 4.75
C TYR A 752 -12.82 65.99 3.58
N TYR A 753 -14.00 65.61 3.08
CA TYR A 753 -14.10 64.81 1.87
C TYR A 753 -13.69 65.58 0.61
N GLU A 754 -14.02 66.87 0.51
CA GLU A 754 -13.55 67.71 -0.60
C GLU A 754 -12.02 67.88 -0.56
N LYS A 755 -11.44 68.02 0.64
CA LYS A 755 -9.98 68.00 0.83
C LYS A 755 -9.37 66.66 0.40
N ALA A 756 -10.02 65.53 0.72
CA ALA A 756 -9.55 64.21 0.27
C ALA A 756 -9.62 64.05 -1.26
N LEU A 757 -10.68 64.54 -1.92
CA LEU A 757 -10.80 64.54 -3.39
C LEU A 757 -9.78 65.44 -4.09
N ALA A 758 -9.28 66.47 -3.40
CA ALA A 758 -8.26 67.37 -3.93
C ALA A 758 -6.83 66.81 -3.80
N CYS A 759 -6.64 65.71 -3.07
CA CYS A 759 -5.34 65.05 -2.94
C CYS A 759 -5.10 64.06 -4.09
N ASP A 760 -3.82 63.88 -4.44
CA ASP A 760 -3.40 62.85 -5.39
C ASP A 760 -3.62 61.42 -4.82
N PRO A 761 -3.80 60.41 -5.69
CA PRO A 761 -3.97 59.02 -5.26
C PRO A 761 -2.84 58.48 -4.37
N LEU A 762 -3.22 57.63 -3.41
CA LEU A 762 -2.40 57.10 -2.32
C LEU A 762 -1.08 56.44 -2.74
N ALA A 763 -1.11 55.57 -3.74
CA ALA A 763 0.06 54.89 -4.29
C ALA A 763 -0.28 54.20 -5.62
N THR A 764 0.62 54.32 -6.60
CA THR A 764 0.59 53.54 -7.84
C THR A 764 1.53 52.34 -7.70
N CYS A 765 0.98 51.12 -7.75
CA CYS A 765 1.78 49.90 -7.85
C CYS A 765 1.52 49.23 -9.19
N GLU A 766 2.56 49.06 -10.01
CA GLU A 766 2.45 48.37 -11.31
C GLU A 766 1.85 46.96 -11.20
N LYS A 767 2.02 46.28 -10.06
CA LYS A 767 1.52 44.91 -9.81
C LYS A 767 0.17 44.83 -9.09
N HIS A 768 -0.19 45.81 -8.26
CA HIS A 768 -1.36 45.75 -7.37
C HIS A 768 -2.40 46.83 -7.62
N GLY A 769 -2.20 47.66 -8.65
CA GLY A 769 -3.09 48.75 -9.02
C GLY A 769 -2.82 50.04 -8.26
N VAL A 770 -3.75 51.00 -8.41
CA VAL A 770 -3.72 52.28 -7.70
C VAL A 770 -4.59 52.17 -6.46
N ILE A 771 -4.02 52.42 -5.29
CA ILE A 771 -4.82 52.64 -4.09
C ILE A 771 -5.33 54.08 -4.21
N ASP A 772 -6.64 54.24 -4.36
CA ASP A 772 -7.28 55.54 -4.52
C ASP A 772 -8.62 55.53 -3.79
N LEU A 773 -8.82 56.48 -2.88
CA LEU A 773 -10.05 56.63 -2.11
C LEU A 773 -11.06 57.57 -2.78
N THR A 774 -10.79 58.03 -4.01
CA THR A 774 -11.65 59.00 -4.72
C THR A 774 -13.08 58.48 -4.88
N LYS A 775 -13.27 57.20 -5.21
CA LYS A 775 -14.61 56.61 -5.41
C LYS A 775 -15.37 56.51 -4.09
N GLU A 776 -14.74 56.00 -3.03
CA GLU A 776 -15.33 55.87 -1.70
C GLU A 776 -15.68 57.25 -1.11
N THR A 777 -14.80 58.24 -1.33
CA THR A 777 -15.01 59.62 -0.90
C THR A 777 -16.18 60.26 -1.63
N ALA A 778 -16.24 60.12 -2.96
CA ALA A 778 -17.34 60.64 -3.77
C ALA A 778 -18.68 59.96 -3.43
N TYR A 779 -18.67 58.68 -3.09
CA TYR A 779 -19.85 57.96 -2.63
C TYR A 779 -20.37 58.52 -1.29
N ASN A 780 -19.50 58.77 -0.32
CA ASN A 780 -19.92 59.36 0.96
C ASN A 780 -20.46 60.80 0.79
N LEU A 781 -19.87 61.61 -0.10
CA LEU A 781 -20.40 62.92 -0.46
C LEU A 781 -21.77 62.81 -1.15
N TYR A 782 -21.94 61.86 -2.07
CA TYR A 782 -23.24 61.56 -2.66
C TYR A 782 -24.28 61.23 -1.58
N VAL A 783 -23.95 60.36 -0.62
CA VAL A 783 -24.87 60.00 0.48
C VAL A 783 -25.28 61.21 1.31
N LEU A 784 -24.36 62.15 1.56
CA LEU A 784 -24.66 63.38 2.31
C LEU A 784 -25.56 64.34 1.52
N TYR A 785 -25.39 64.42 0.20
CA TYR A 785 -26.14 65.35 -0.65
C TYR A 785 -27.42 64.79 -1.25
N LYS A 786 -27.61 63.46 -1.33
CA LYS A 786 -28.73 62.86 -2.09
C LYS A 786 -30.11 63.38 -1.66
N ASP A 787 -30.29 63.60 -0.36
CA ASP A 787 -31.58 63.99 0.23
C ASP A 787 -31.73 65.53 0.30
N GLN A 788 -30.63 66.26 0.42
CA GLN A 788 -30.64 67.73 0.61
C GLN A 788 -30.41 68.52 -0.69
N SER A 789 -29.65 67.98 -1.64
CA SER A 789 -29.22 68.65 -2.88
C SER A 789 -28.91 67.61 -3.97
N PRO A 790 -29.95 67.03 -4.60
CA PRO A 790 -29.81 65.93 -5.55
C PRO A 790 -28.98 66.29 -6.79
N ASP A 791 -28.98 67.54 -7.21
CA ASP A 791 -28.19 68.01 -8.35
C ASP A 791 -26.67 67.93 -8.09
N ILE A 792 -26.25 68.29 -6.86
CA ILE A 792 -24.85 68.19 -6.42
C ILE A 792 -24.47 66.72 -6.25
N ALA A 793 -25.35 65.91 -5.67
CA ALA A 793 -25.15 64.48 -5.55
C ALA A 793 -24.94 63.82 -6.92
N ARG A 794 -25.77 64.17 -7.92
CA ARG A 794 -25.64 63.71 -9.30
C ARG A 794 -24.31 64.12 -9.92
N ARG A 795 -23.82 65.34 -9.65
CA ARG A 795 -22.50 65.81 -10.13
C ARG A 795 -21.36 64.93 -9.63
N TYR A 796 -21.33 64.60 -8.33
CA TYR A 796 -20.30 63.72 -7.78
C TYR A 796 -20.40 62.30 -8.33
N MET A 797 -21.61 61.77 -8.48
CA MET A 797 -21.86 60.46 -9.07
C MET A 797 -21.36 60.37 -10.52
N LEU A 798 -21.73 61.32 -11.38
CA LEU A 798 -21.34 61.32 -12.80
C LEU A 798 -19.84 61.59 -13.00
N LYS A 799 -19.20 62.32 -12.09
CA LYS A 799 -17.79 62.67 -12.23
C LYS A 799 -16.85 61.58 -11.72
N TYR A 800 -17.21 60.86 -10.66
CA TYR A 800 -16.28 59.97 -9.94
C TYR A 800 -16.76 58.53 -9.78
N LEU A 801 -18.07 58.25 -9.91
CA LEU A 801 -18.66 56.92 -9.63
C LEU A 801 -19.09 56.17 -10.91
N VAL A 802 -18.71 56.65 -12.09
CA VAL A 802 -19.00 55.97 -13.36
C VAL A 802 -17.94 54.89 -13.58
N ILE A 803 -18.38 53.69 -13.98
CA ILE A 803 -17.53 52.51 -14.20
C ILE A 803 -16.80 52.62 -15.53
#